data_AF-A0A417HE68-F1
#
_entry.id   AF-A0A417HE68-F1
#
_cell.length_a   1.000
_cell.length_b   1.000
_cell.length_c   1.000
_cell.angle_alpha   90.00
_cell.angle_beta   90.00
_cell.angle_gamma   90.00
#
_symmetry.space_group_name_H-M   'P 1'
#
loop_
_entity.id
_entity.type
_entity.pdbx_description
1 polymer ?
#
loop_
_entity_poly.entity_id
_entity_poly.type
_entity_poly.pdbx_seq_one_letter_code
_entity_poly.pdbx_strand_id
1 'polypeptide(L)'
;MLTQKRTGGVICMKKNQVIWRRSISAFLALLLCLTLLPAAALAANTPPRITAIGGKDGLSISTNDHGTGWSYDAASKTLTLTNYSGGRIEVVGGEKQSFTLKLVGSNTIKNSGSGYGLTVTSADTSSHDNPDNYMDFTITGDSGASLKVNGIDIVRRVKLVIGGSVDVVSETTERGICALKGGGTGNCGVAIQDNANVTLKSGIRQTENAFCLVPITGNLTVNTTGKIMIDASSTGGPAIQLFGGDVQTYLYKVKEMVIRWNTGGHSLKLKRNITPYAENRGTVGGCETTILHSKPYVMVEFANESGTLGFPRLDVYGKTSGKFAKDDVIAISANEPEHGKRFTHWTWKCRVVDGEEVDVVFADNTAVNNADAKVIIPNPELIQESSTGFRTLYFTAHYEDIPTTGVTLSKDTLALVVTGSSETLTAAVQPAEASQSVMWASSNTAVAKVDENGTVTAVGAGEATITATAAVAAEGGEKPSASCTVTVTEPTYTVKLNPNEGTIADGKNVTGYTRGTGAKLPTAADITREGYLFKGWYEDANFSGSPVTEITHTDTGDKTFYAKWAEAYTVTAHGLYGVVMGITPGEIFTAKYAAGDTVVLQIGKRDGYTLRSLTLEGISEDALTWAAKDVESEQRGIEFTMPAGSVSVTVNWRPNSSGSSSSSGSSYAVSAPSAKNGDVTVSPKNASKGDRVTITVKPDSGYEVGSVTVLDSKGNELKLTDKGDGKYTFTMPGSKVTVTAEFVEEQAASIFADVPADVYYAKAVEWAVKKGITNGKANGLFGSNDLCTRGQIVTFLWRAAGSPAPKGTAKVPADVLPGSYCYDAVAWALENGITNGLDDGTFGVNSTCTRGQSVTFLYRAMGTAPTTVNGFTDVAAGDFYAEAVAWAVENGVTDGTSATTFSPNNGCTRAQIVTFLFRTVN
;
A
#
# COMPACT_ATOMS: atom_id res chain seq x y z
N MET A 1 51.94 -7.49 -3.22
CA MET A 1 52.42 -7.11 -1.87
C MET A 1 51.19 -7.13 -0.97
N LEU A 2 51.02 -7.93 0.08
CA LEU A 2 51.82 -8.91 0.83
C LEU A 2 50.83 -10.05 1.20
N THR A 3 51.00 -11.30 0.73
CA THR A 3 51.79 -12.43 1.29
C THR A 3 51.36 -12.95 2.66
N GLN A 4 50.84 -14.18 2.71
CA GLN A 4 51.51 -15.37 3.28
C GLN A 4 50.73 -16.63 2.85
N LYS A 5 51.19 -17.43 1.87
CA LYS A 5 52.22 -18.50 1.89
C LYS A 5 51.94 -19.63 2.89
N ARG A 6 51.58 -20.81 2.36
CA ARG A 6 52.50 -21.97 2.17
C ARG A 6 51.75 -23.07 1.39
N THR A 7 51.99 -23.24 0.07
CA THR A 7 52.98 -24.14 -0.58
C THR A 7 52.71 -25.62 -0.29
N GLY A 8 52.55 -26.53 -1.27
CA GLY A 8 52.62 -26.52 -2.74
C GLY A 8 52.14 -27.91 -3.21
N GLY A 9 51.53 -28.15 -4.39
CA GLY A 9 51.87 -27.63 -5.70
C GLY A 9 53.13 -28.32 -6.22
N VAL A 10 53.30 -28.80 -7.46
CA VAL A 10 52.60 -28.72 -8.76
C VAL A 10 53.32 -29.83 -9.60
N ILE A 11 52.77 -30.51 -10.61
CA ILE A 11 52.90 -30.22 -12.06
C ILE A 11 52.39 -31.51 -12.75
N CYS A 12 51.28 -31.51 -13.50
CA CYS A 12 50.97 -30.95 -14.82
C CYS A 12 51.39 -31.84 -16.03
N MET A 13 50.37 -32.10 -16.85
CA MET A 13 50.37 -32.23 -18.32
C MET A 13 50.61 -33.59 -18.99
N LYS A 14 49.48 -34.05 -19.56
CA LYS A 14 49.24 -34.36 -20.99
C LYS A 14 49.81 -35.64 -21.61
N LYS A 15 48.80 -36.37 -22.11
CA LYS A 15 48.67 -36.97 -23.46
C LYS A 15 49.40 -38.28 -23.76
N ASN A 16 48.54 -39.23 -24.09
CA ASN A 16 48.58 -40.11 -25.25
C ASN A 16 49.50 -41.35 -25.22
N GLN A 17 48.80 -42.47 -25.35
CA GLN A 17 49.02 -43.53 -26.35
C GLN A 17 50.09 -44.59 -26.05
N VAL A 18 49.63 -45.83 -26.21
CA VAL A 18 50.29 -46.90 -26.98
C VAL A 18 51.12 -47.94 -26.21
N ILE A 19 50.48 -49.12 -26.07
CA ILE A 19 50.94 -50.44 -26.55
C ILE A 19 52.01 -51.20 -25.74
N TRP A 20 51.57 -52.40 -25.28
CA TRP A 20 52.31 -53.67 -25.16
C TRP A 20 53.46 -53.73 -24.13
N ARG A 21 53.85 -54.85 -23.54
CA ARG A 21 53.40 -56.24 -23.40
C ARG A 21 54.40 -56.85 -22.41
N ARG A 22 54.04 -57.99 -21.85
CA ARG A 22 54.93 -59.09 -21.42
C ARG A 22 55.69 -58.89 -20.10
N SER A 23 55.38 -59.67 -19.07
CA SER A 23 55.69 -61.10 -18.89
C SER A 23 57.07 -61.32 -18.28
N ILE A 24 57.15 -62.39 -17.49
CA ILE A 24 58.34 -63.19 -17.14
C ILE A 24 59.08 -62.78 -15.86
N SER A 25 58.92 -63.61 -14.83
CA SER A 25 59.99 -64.38 -14.14
C SER A 25 59.42 -64.84 -12.81
N ALA A 26 59.14 -66.13 -12.59
CA ALA A 26 60.11 -67.21 -12.41
C ALA A 26 61.00 -67.02 -11.17
N PHE A 27 61.10 -68.12 -10.42
CA PHE A 27 62.02 -68.41 -9.32
C PHE A 27 61.63 -67.89 -7.93
N LEU A 28 61.21 -68.74 -6.99
CA LEU A 28 61.97 -69.83 -6.35
C LEU A 28 63.08 -69.28 -5.44
N ALA A 29 62.69 -69.09 -4.17
CA ALA A 29 63.51 -69.02 -2.96
C ALA A 29 62.48 -68.98 -1.81
N LEU A 30 62.49 -69.76 -0.74
CA LEU A 30 63.52 -70.51 -0.02
C LEU A 30 62.68 -71.36 0.98
N LEU A 31 62.71 -72.69 0.99
CA LEU A 31 63.64 -73.56 1.71
C LEU A 31 63.79 -73.30 3.23
N LEU A 32 63.83 -74.42 3.98
CA LEU A 32 63.98 -74.66 5.43
C LEU A 32 62.66 -74.70 6.23
N CYS A 33 62.27 -75.75 6.97
CA CYS A 33 63.02 -76.82 7.64
C CYS A 33 62.11 -78.06 7.80
N LEU A 34 62.59 -79.28 7.50
CA LEU A 34 62.83 -80.41 8.43
C LEU A 34 61.81 -80.51 9.60
N THR A 35 61.10 -81.63 9.82
CA THR A 35 61.67 -82.91 10.27
C THR A 35 60.70 -84.12 10.17
N LEU A 36 61.25 -85.27 9.73
CA LEU A 36 61.14 -86.63 10.29
C LEU A 36 59.76 -87.33 10.46
N LEU A 37 59.44 -88.31 9.59
CA LEU A 37 59.46 -89.78 9.87
C LEU A 37 58.79 -90.60 8.72
N PRO A 38 59.17 -91.87 8.49
CA PRO A 38 59.00 -92.58 7.21
C PRO A 38 58.07 -93.82 7.23
N ALA A 39 57.99 -94.47 6.05
CA ALA A 39 57.59 -95.86 5.75
C ALA A 39 56.08 -96.15 5.77
N ALA A 40 55.41 -96.24 4.61
CA ALA A 40 55.44 -97.34 3.64
C ALA A 40 54.83 -98.65 4.17
N ALA A 41 53.64 -98.97 3.63
CA ALA A 41 53.10 -100.29 3.28
C ALA A 41 51.67 -100.54 3.81
N LEU A 42 50.66 -100.36 2.96
CA LEU A 42 49.74 -101.45 2.60
C LEU A 42 48.90 -101.08 1.38
N ALA A 43 48.73 -102.08 0.52
CA ALA A 43 48.17 -102.01 -0.82
C ALA A 43 46.64 -102.06 -0.87
N ALA A 44 46.14 -101.83 -2.09
CA ALA A 44 44.85 -102.28 -2.65
C ALA A 44 43.60 -101.42 -2.39
N ASN A 45 43.36 -100.43 -3.25
CA ASN A 45 42.28 -100.44 -4.27
C ASN A 45 42.07 -99.04 -4.85
N THR A 46 42.83 -98.67 -5.88
CA THR A 46 42.48 -97.56 -6.78
C THR A 46 42.20 -98.13 -8.16
N PRO A 47 40.95 -98.06 -8.68
CA PRO A 47 40.68 -98.40 -10.07
C PRO A 47 41.35 -97.38 -11.01
N PRO A 48 41.71 -97.79 -12.24
CA PRO A 48 42.76 -97.16 -13.04
C PRO A 48 42.34 -95.78 -13.57
N ARG A 49 43.17 -94.75 -13.34
CA ARG A 49 43.12 -93.46 -14.05
C ARG A 49 44.04 -93.51 -15.27
N ILE A 50 43.53 -93.95 -16.43
CA ILE A 50 44.13 -93.78 -17.77
C ILE A 50 42.94 -93.87 -18.73
N THR A 51 42.63 -92.99 -19.70
CA THR A 51 43.46 -92.36 -20.73
C THR A 51 42.86 -91.00 -21.12
N ALA A 52 43.66 -89.93 -21.08
CA ALA A 52 43.30 -88.65 -21.68
C ALA A 52 43.29 -88.79 -23.21
N ILE A 53 42.24 -88.34 -23.89
CA ILE A 53 42.34 -88.05 -25.34
C ILE A 53 43.05 -86.70 -25.44
N GLY A 54 44.38 -86.72 -25.38
CA GLY A 54 45.23 -85.54 -25.56
C GLY A 54 45.35 -85.20 -27.04
N GLY A 55 44.40 -84.44 -27.58
CA GLY A 55 44.54 -83.81 -28.88
C GLY A 55 45.49 -82.61 -28.79
N LYS A 56 46.27 -82.34 -29.83
CA LYS A 56 47.18 -81.16 -29.96
C LYS A 56 46.47 -79.79 -29.83
N ASP A 57 45.16 -79.79 -29.60
CA ASP A 57 44.26 -78.64 -29.68
C ASP A 57 43.87 -78.06 -28.30
N GLY A 58 44.52 -78.51 -27.21
CA GLY A 58 44.32 -77.94 -25.87
C GLY A 58 43.06 -78.39 -25.12
N LEU A 59 42.42 -79.48 -25.58
CA LEU A 59 41.29 -80.13 -24.91
C LEU A 59 41.74 -81.44 -24.24
N SER A 60 41.36 -81.65 -22.99
CA SER A 60 41.53 -82.94 -22.30
C SER A 60 40.19 -83.49 -21.83
N ILE A 61 39.87 -84.71 -22.24
CA ILE A 61 38.72 -85.48 -21.76
C ILE A 61 39.27 -86.64 -20.94
N SER A 62 38.78 -86.81 -19.71
CA SER A 62 39.11 -87.94 -18.85
C SER A 62 37.86 -88.56 -18.25
N THR A 63 37.86 -89.90 -18.13
CA THR A 63 36.82 -90.65 -17.42
C THR A 63 37.44 -91.59 -16.39
N ASN A 64 36.72 -91.87 -15.30
CA ASN A 64 37.14 -92.84 -14.28
C ASN A 64 36.62 -94.27 -14.56
N ASP A 65 35.74 -94.45 -15.54
CA ASP A 65 35.32 -95.74 -16.09
C ASP A 65 34.94 -95.52 -17.56
N HIS A 66 35.68 -96.15 -18.47
CA HIS A 66 35.53 -95.96 -19.91
C HIS A 66 34.17 -96.37 -20.45
N GLY A 67 33.42 -97.22 -19.75
CA GLY A 67 32.18 -97.78 -20.28
C GLY A 67 32.33 -98.35 -21.70
N THR A 68 31.22 -98.57 -22.38
CA THR A 68 31.17 -98.77 -23.84
C THR A 68 30.20 -97.75 -24.44
N GLY A 69 30.29 -97.50 -25.74
CA GLY A 69 29.37 -96.59 -26.44
C GLY A 69 29.77 -95.12 -26.38
N TRP A 70 31.06 -94.80 -26.56
CA TRP A 70 31.49 -93.42 -26.81
C TRP A 70 32.46 -93.37 -28.01
N SER A 71 32.49 -92.23 -28.69
CA SER A 71 33.47 -91.92 -29.74
C SER A 71 33.81 -90.43 -29.71
N TYR A 72 35.03 -90.07 -30.06
CA TYR A 72 35.46 -88.67 -30.12
C TYR A 72 35.95 -88.34 -31.52
N ASP A 73 35.39 -87.30 -32.12
CA ASP A 73 35.85 -86.70 -33.35
C ASP A 73 36.63 -85.41 -33.02
N ALA A 74 37.94 -85.46 -33.26
CA ALA A 74 38.84 -84.33 -33.02
C ALA A 74 38.60 -83.15 -33.98
N ALA A 75 38.13 -83.40 -35.21
CA ALA A 75 37.91 -82.35 -36.21
C ALA A 75 36.71 -81.47 -35.85
N SER A 76 35.61 -82.10 -35.41
CA SER A 76 34.40 -81.41 -34.96
C SER A 76 34.38 -81.10 -33.45
N LYS A 77 35.40 -81.56 -32.71
CA LYS A 77 35.47 -81.49 -31.24
C LYS A 77 34.21 -82.05 -30.57
N THR A 78 33.69 -83.14 -31.11
CA THR A 78 32.44 -83.77 -30.67
C THR A 78 32.70 -85.10 -29.99
N LEU A 79 32.32 -85.22 -28.72
CA LEU A 79 32.20 -86.49 -28.01
C LEU A 79 30.79 -87.03 -28.21
N THR A 80 30.65 -88.13 -28.93
CA THR A 80 29.36 -88.81 -29.11
C THR A 80 29.22 -89.93 -28.09
N LEU A 81 28.18 -89.88 -27.25
CA LEU A 81 27.76 -90.96 -26.36
C LEU A 81 26.57 -91.70 -26.98
N THR A 82 26.69 -93.01 -27.15
CA THR A 82 25.70 -93.89 -27.74
C THR A 82 25.33 -94.98 -26.74
N ASN A 83 24.19 -94.83 -26.05
CA ASN A 83 23.77 -95.68 -24.93
C ASN A 83 24.87 -95.88 -23.87
N TYR A 84 25.68 -94.85 -23.64
CA TYR A 84 26.79 -94.86 -22.70
C TYR A 84 26.29 -95.10 -21.28
N SER A 85 26.94 -96.00 -20.55
CA SER A 85 26.68 -96.22 -19.12
C SER A 85 28.03 -96.43 -18.44
N GLY A 86 28.64 -95.32 -18.03
CA GLY A 86 30.00 -95.32 -17.51
C GLY A 86 30.20 -94.30 -16.41
N GLY A 87 31.47 -94.08 -16.08
CA GLY A 87 31.88 -93.25 -14.96
C GLY A 87 31.83 -91.76 -15.26
N ARG A 88 32.32 -90.99 -14.28
CA ARG A 88 32.47 -89.53 -14.29
C ARG A 88 33.26 -89.10 -15.52
N ILE A 89 32.77 -88.06 -16.21
CA ILE A 89 33.44 -87.42 -17.33
C ILE A 89 33.93 -86.04 -16.90
N GLU A 90 35.23 -85.77 -17.07
CA GLU A 90 35.85 -84.47 -16.90
C GLU A 90 36.34 -83.94 -18.25
N VAL A 91 35.98 -82.71 -18.59
CA VAL A 91 36.41 -82.00 -19.80
C VAL A 91 37.11 -80.72 -19.40
N VAL A 92 38.33 -80.52 -19.88
CA VAL A 92 39.08 -79.27 -19.70
C VAL A 92 39.44 -78.72 -21.08
N GLY A 93 39.02 -77.49 -21.38
CA GLY A 93 39.25 -76.84 -22.67
C GLY A 93 39.93 -75.47 -22.53
N GLY A 94 40.51 -74.98 -23.63
CA GLY A 94 41.11 -73.65 -23.69
C GLY A 94 40.10 -72.51 -23.83
N GLU A 95 40.58 -71.27 -23.70
CA GLU A 95 39.79 -70.04 -23.93
C GLU A 95 39.12 -70.04 -25.32
N LYS A 96 37.84 -69.63 -25.39
CA LYS A 96 37.06 -69.47 -26.64
C LYS A 96 36.89 -70.73 -27.50
N GLN A 97 37.03 -71.90 -26.91
CA GLN A 97 36.79 -73.15 -27.61
C GLN A 97 35.33 -73.55 -27.51
N SER A 98 34.80 -74.10 -28.61
CA SER A 98 33.51 -74.78 -28.62
C SER A 98 33.71 -76.29 -28.61
N PHE A 99 32.95 -76.99 -27.76
CA PHE A 99 32.96 -78.43 -27.62
C PHE A 99 31.53 -78.96 -27.61
N THR A 100 31.31 -80.13 -28.19
CA THR A 100 29.97 -80.74 -28.27
C THR A 100 29.97 -82.13 -27.61
N LEU A 101 29.05 -82.36 -26.68
CA LEU A 101 28.64 -83.67 -26.21
C LEU A 101 27.38 -84.09 -26.98
N LYS A 102 27.53 -84.93 -28.01
CA LYS A 102 26.40 -85.46 -28.79
C LYS A 102 25.86 -86.74 -28.13
N LEU A 103 24.56 -86.85 -27.98
CA LEU A 103 23.84 -87.97 -27.36
C LEU A 103 23.08 -88.75 -28.43
N VAL A 104 23.22 -90.07 -28.40
CA VAL A 104 22.45 -91.02 -29.19
C VAL A 104 21.90 -92.08 -28.24
N GLY A 105 20.58 -92.28 -28.24
CA GLY A 105 19.90 -93.19 -27.31
C GLY A 105 19.96 -92.72 -25.85
N SER A 106 19.93 -93.67 -24.91
CA SER A 106 19.79 -93.41 -23.47
C SER A 106 21.12 -93.53 -22.74
N ASN A 107 21.68 -92.39 -22.32
CA ASN A 107 23.01 -92.30 -21.74
C ASN A 107 22.93 -92.06 -20.22
N THR A 108 23.82 -92.68 -19.44
CA THR A 108 23.95 -92.49 -18.00
C THR A 108 25.41 -92.28 -17.60
N ILE A 109 25.70 -91.13 -16.98
CA ILE A 109 27.00 -90.81 -16.40
C ILE A 109 26.89 -90.96 -14.88
N LYS A 110 27.52 -92.02 -14.36
CA LYS A 110 27.48 -92.39 -12.94
C LYS A 110 28.71 -91.83 -12.22
N ASN A 111 28.53 -91.46 -10.96
CA ASN A 111 29.64 -91.31 -10.02
C ASN A 111 29.26 -91.95 -8.68
N SER A 112 30.12 -92.83 -8.16
CA SER A 112 29.97 -93.51 -6.87
C SER A 112 30.71 -92.79 -5.73
N GLY A 113 31.44 -91.72 -6.02
CA GLY A 113 32.18 -90.90 -5.04
C GLY A 113 31.56 -89.52 -4.76
N SER A 114 32.24 -88.69 -3.98
CA SER A 114 31.79 -87.36 -3.55
C SER A 114 31.98 -86.23 -4.59
N GLY A 115 31.87 -86.52 -5.89
CA GLY A 115 32.09 -85.55 -6.97
C GLY A 115 30.98 -85.50 -8.02
N TYR A 116 31.05 -84.55 -8.96
CA TYR A 116 30.08 -84.41 -10.04
C TYR A 116 30.30 -85.45 -11.15
N GLY A 117 29.23 -86.00 -11.70
CA GLY A 117 29.26 -86.95 -12.81
C GLY A 117 29.80 -86.34 -14.10
N LEU A 118 29.44 -85.09 -14.40
CA LEU A 118 30.05 -84.33 -15.50
C LEU A 118 30.73 -83.08 -14.92
N THR A 119 31.99 -82.84 -15.28
CA THR A 119 32.70 -81.62 -14.92
C THR A 119 33.31 -80.99 -16.17
N VAL A 120 33.04 -79.71 -16.41
CA VAL A 120 33.59 -78.95 -17.54
C VAL A 120 34.35 -77.75 -16.99
N THR A 121 35.61 -77.61 -17.36
CA THR A 121 36.50 -76.56 -16.84
C THR A 121 37.14 -75.80 -17.99
N SER A 122 37.09 -74.46 -17.99
CA SER A 122 37.99 -73.67 -18.83
C SER A 122 39.35 -73.55 -18.16
N ALA A 123 40.41 -73.64 -18.95
CA ALA A 123 41.77 -73.31 -18.51
C ALA A 123 41.96 -71.80 -18.22
N ASP A 124 41.02 -70.94 -18.63
CA ASP A 124 41.04 -69.50 -18.38
C ASP A 124 40.97 -69.19 -16.87
N THR A 125 41.97 -68.46 -16.35
CA THR A 125 42.03 -68.02 -14.95
C THR A 125 41.81 -66.52 -14.77
N SER A 126 41.50 -65.78 -15.83
CA SER A 126 41.37 -64.33 -15.76
C SER A 126 40.06 -63.90 -15.07
N SER A 127 40.00 -62.67 -14.55
CA SER A 127 38.89 -62.17 -13.72
C SER A 127 37.88 -61.25 -14.44
N HIS A 128 38.01 -61.02 -15.75
CA HIS A 128 37.16 -60.10 -16.53
C HIS A 128 35.91 -60.76 -17.14
N ASP A 129 34.76 -60.10 -16.97
CA ASP A 129 33.45 -60.52 -17.48
C ASP A 129 33.23 -60.11 -18.94
N ASN A 130 33.93 -60.76 -19.87
CA ASN A 130 33.61 -60.62 -21.29
C ASN A 130 32.87 -61.86 -21.82
N PRO A 131 31.61 -61.76 -22.29
CA PRO A 131 30.87 -62.86 -22.90
C PRO A 131 31.58 -63.50 -24.12
N ASP A 132 32.47 -62.77 -24.80
CA ASP A 132 33.25 -63.26 -25.96
C ASP A 132 34.48 -64.11 -25.56
N ASN A 133 34.67 -64.37 -24.27
CA ASN A 133 35.81 -65.13 -23.72
C ASN A 133 35.40 -66.47 -23.09
N TYR A 134 34.17 -66.94 -23.28
CA TYR A 134 33.71 -68.20 -22.71
C TYR A 134 34.15 -69.40 -23.56
N MET A 135 34.41 -70.53 -22.90
CA MET A 135 34.38 -71.84 -23.55
C MET A 135 32.91 -72.25 -23.71
N ASP A 136 32.47 -72.53 -24.94
CA ASP A 136 31.15 -73.07 -25.21
C ASP A 136 31.18 -74.59 -25.06
N PHE A 137 30.31 -75.13 -24.22
CA PHE A 137 30.12 -76.57 -24.06
C PHE A 137 28.67 -76.93 -24.38
N THR A 138 28.44 -77.57 -25.51
CA THR A 138 27.10 -77.88 -26.01
C THR A 138 26.76 -79.34 -25.77
N ILE A 139 25.72 -79.65 -25.00
CA ILE A 139 25.08 -80.96 -24.96
C ILE A 139 23.99 -80.96 -26.02
N THR A 140 24.06 -81.90 -26.96
CA THR A 140 23.03 -82.08 -27.99
C THR A 140 22.81 -83.54 -28.32
N GLY A 141 21.85 -83.86 -29.18
CA GLY A 141 21.55 -85.25 -29.53
C GLY A 141 20.40 -85.39 -30.52
N ASP A 142 20.24 -86.61 -31.00
CA ASP A 142 19.16 -86.97 -31.91
C ASP A 142 17.81 -86.99 -31.17
N SER A 143 16.69 -86.92 -31.90
CA SER A 143 15.35 -86.89 -31.30
C SER A 143 15.11 -88.08 -30.35
N GLY A 144 14.80 -87.79 -29.09
CA GLY A 144 14.56 -88.82 -28.05
C GLY A 144 15.83 -89.34 -27.37
N ALA A 145 17.01 -88.77 -27.68
CA ALA A 145 18.22 -89.06 -26.92
C ALA A 145 18.12 -88.47 -25.50
N SER A 146 18.65 -89.19 -24.52
CA SER A 146 18.61 -88.76 -23.12
C SER A 146 19.96 -88.89 -22.44
N LEU A 147 20.18 -88.04 -21.43
CA LEU A 147 21.34 -88.11 -20.55
C LEU A 147 20.88 -88.03 -19.10
N LYS A 148 21.10 -89.10 -18.35
CA LYS A 148 21.01 -89.10 -16.89
C LYS A 148 22.40 -88.90 -16.30
N VAL A 149 22.60 -87.90 -15.44
CA VAL A 149 23.92 -87.59 -14.88
C VAL A 149 23.85 -87.29 -13.38
N ASN A 150 24.82 -87.78 -12.62
CA ASN A 150 24.95 -87.51 -11.19
C ASN A 150 25.59 -86.13 -10.94
N GLY A 151 24.88 -85.04 -11.26
CA GLY A 151 25.37 -83.67 -11.09
C GLY A 151 26.30 -83.20 -12.21
N ILE A 152 26.16 -81.93 -12.60
CA ILE A 152 27.01 -81.24 -13.58
C ILE A 152 27.73 -80.08 -12.89
N ASP A 153 29.04 -79.97 -13.04
CA ASP A 153 29.86 -78.84 -12.54
C ASP A 153 30.51 -78.11 -13.71
N ILE A 154 30.29 -76.81 -13.81
CA ILE A 154 30.96 -75.94 -14.77
C ILE A 154 31.85 -74.94 -14.03
N VAL A 155 33.11 -74.86 -14.44
CA VAL A 155 34.16 -74.20 -13.68
C VAL A 155 34.91 -73.23 -14.58
N ARG A 156 34.97 -71.95 -14.17
CA ARG A 156 35.67 -70.83 -14.83
C ARG A 156 35.19 -70.60 -16.27
N ARG A 157 34.36 -69.59 -16.56
CA ARG A 157 34.06 -69.13 -17.95
C ARG A 157 33.65 -70.22 -18.93
N VAL A 158 32.82 -71.15 -18.46
CA VAL A 158 32.15 -72.12 -19.32
C VAL A 158 30.72 -71.64 -19.56
N LYS A 159 30.30 -71.62 -20.83
CA LYS A 159 28.92 -71.45 -21.26
C LYS A 159 28.38 -72.82 -21.66
N LEU A 160 27.62 -73.44 -20.78
CA LEU A 160 26.94 -74.71 -21.05
C LEU A 160 25.70 -74.45 -21.89
N VAL A 161 25.64 -74.98 -23.10
CA VAL A 161 24.44 -74.98 -23.95
C VAL A 161 23.83 -76.38 -23.92
N ILE A 162 22.54 -76.53 -23.65
CA ILE A 162 21.82 -77.80 -23.79
C ILE A 162 20.77 -77.59 -24.88
N GLY A 163 20.91 -78.26 -26.02
CA GLY A 163 20.03 -78.07 -27.18
C GLY A 163 19.93 -79.30 -28.06
N GLY A 164 19.11 -79.25 -29.10
CA GLY A 164 18.59 -80.44 -29.80
C GLY A 164 17.52 -81.12 -28.94
N SER A 165 16.62 -81.89 -29.54
CA SER A 165 15.47 -82.53 -28.87
C SER A 165 15.90 -83.65 -27.90
N VAL A 166 16.66 -83.29 -26.86
CA VAL A 166 17.26 -84.18 -25.86
C VAL A 166 16.62 -84.00 -24.49
N ASP A 167 16.59 -85.09 -23.73
CA ASP A 167 16.12 -85.12 -22.35
C ASP A 167 17.33 -85.26 -21.39
N VAL A 168 17.74 -84.17 -20.77
CA VAL A 168 18.84 -84.17 -19.78
C VAL A 168 18.28 -84.17 -18.38
N VAL A 169 18.56 -85.22 -17.62
CA VAL A 169 18.17 -85.38 -16.22
C VAL A 169 19.43 -85.34 -15.36
N SER A 170 19.60 -84.29 -14.56
CA SER A 170 20.68 -84.24 -13.56
C SER A 170 20.13 -84.46 -12.16
N GLU A 171 20.64 -85.47 -11.46
CA GLU A 171 20.16 -85.90 -10.14
C GLU A 171 21.30 -85.94 -9.12
N THR A 172 21.01 -85.64 -7.85
CA THR A 172 21.99 -85.71 -6.75
C THR A 172 22.09 -87.12 -6.17
N THR A 173 23.31 -87.62 -5.91
CA THR A 173 23.53 -88.91 -5.21
C THR A 173 24.23 -88.67 -3.86
N GLU A 174 23.50 -88.96 -2.78
CA GLU A 174 23.89 -89.17 -1.35
C GLU A 174 24.96 -88.34 -0.62
N ARG A 175 25.67 -87.38 -1.22
CA ARG A 175 26.61 -86.50 -0.50
C ARG A 175 26.68 -85.10 -1.09
N GLY A 176 25.90 -84.15 -0.56
CA GLY A 176 26.16 -82.69 -0.63
C GLY A 176 26.40 -82.01 -1.99
N ILE A 177 26.20 -82.70 -3.12
CA ILE A 177 26.49 -82.22 -4.48
C ILE A 177 25.23 -81.64 -5.11
N CYS A 178 25.38 -80.57 -5.88
CA CYS A 178 24.28 -79.90 -6.57
C CYS A 178 23.95 -80.59 -7.90
N ALA A 179 22.69 -80.57 -8.33
CA ALA A 179 22.32 -81.10 -9.65
C ALA A 179 23.02 -80.33 -10.79
N LEU A 180 23.25 -79.03 -10.62
CA LEU A 180 24.05 -78.20 -11.50
C LEU A 180 24.79 -77.16 -10.66
N LYS A 181 26.10 -77.02 -10.84
CA LYS A 181 26.92 -76.03 -10.17
C LYS A 181 27.71 -75.22 -11.19
N GLY A 182 27.76 -73.90 -10.99
CA GLY A 182 28.71 -73.01 -11.65
C GLY A 182 29.53 -72.29 -10.60
N GLY A 183 30.87 -72.34 -10.68
CA GLY A 183 31.72 -71.64 -9.69
C GLY A 183 33.21 -71.64 -9.97
N GLY A 184 33.88 -70.53 -9.59
CA GLY A 184 35.32 -70.26 -9.73
C GLY A 184 35.59 -68.74 -9.79
N THR A 185 36.87 -68.33 -9.86
CA THR A 185 37.25 -66.94 -10.19
C THR A 185 36.98 -66.69 -11.67
N GLY A 186 35.73 -66.36 -12.03
CA GLY A 186 35.31 -66.07 -13.40
C GLY A 186 33.89 -66.51 -13.69
N ASN A 187 33.13 -65.67 -14.37
CA ASN A 187 31.71 -65.89 -14.63
C ASN A 187 31.42 -67.15 -15.44
N CYS A 188 30.35 -67.89 -15.15
CA CYS A 188 29.91 -69.05 -15.95
C CYS A 188 28.52 -68.76 -16.54
N GLY A 189 28.06 -69.53 -17.53
CA GLY A 189 26.75 -69.34 -18.16
C GLY A 189 26.08 -70.67 -18.49
N VAL A 190 24.75 -70.69 -18.49
CA VAL A 190 23.97 -71.84 -18.96
C VAL A 190 22.91 -71.34 -19.93
N ALA A 191 22.75 -72.03 -21.04
CA ALA A 191 21.73 -71.79 -22.03
C ALA A 191 21.01 -73.09 -22.40
N ILE A 192 19.68 -73.03 -22.50
CA ILE A 192 18.85 -74.15 -22.94
C ILE A 192 18.18 -73.73 -24.25
N GLN A 193 18.36 -74.55 -25.29
CA GLN A 193 18.04 -74.27 -26.69
C GLN A 193 17.28 -75.43 -27.36
N ASP A 194 16.72 -75.21 -28.56
CA ASP A 194 16.13 -76.18 -29.49
C ASP A 194 15.31 -77.35 -28.88
N ASN A 195 14.19 -77.04 -28.19
CA ASN A 195 13.23 -78.01 -27.61
C ASN A 195 13.82 -79.05 -26.63
N ALA A 196 15.03 -78.82 -26.09
CA ALA A 196 15.57 -79.67 -25.06
C ALA A 196 14.72 -79.63 -23.79
N ASN A 197 14.52 -80.78 -23.14
CA ASN A 197 13.94 -80.85 -21.80
C ASN A 197 15.06 -81.07 -20.78
N VAL A 198 15.10 -80.22 -19.76
CA VAL A 198 16.06 -80.35 -18.67
C VAL A 198 15.30 -80.56 -17.36
N THR A 199 15.61 -81.65 -16.68
CA THR A 199 15.09 -81.99 -15.36
C THR A 199 16.22 -81.97 -14.34
N LEU A 200 16.10 -81.13 -13.32
CA LEU A 200 17.05 -81.06 -12.21
C LEU A 200 16.36 -81.58 -10.94
N LYS A 201 16.92 -82.62 -10.31
CA LYS A 201 16.38 -83.22 -9.07
C LYS A 201 17.36 -83.12 -7.92
N SER A 202 16.89 -82.69 -6.75
CA SER A 202 17.69 -82.52 -5.52
C SER A 202 17.10 -83.27 -4.33
N GLY A 203 17.90 -84.07 -3.63
CA GLY A 203 17.47 -84.94 -2.53
C GLY A 203 17.85 -84.54 -1.10
N ILE A 204 18.26 -83.30 -0.81
CA ILE A 204 18.88 -82.94 0.49
C ILE A 204 18.11 -81.86 1.27
N ARG A 205 18.02 -82.00 2.60
CA ARG A 205 17.64 -80.95 3.58
C ARG A 205 18.83 -79.99 3.77
N GLN A 206 18.69 -78.70 3.45
CA GLN A 206 19.76 -77.71 3.66
C GLN A 206 19.38 -76.72 4.77
N THR A 207 20.14 -76.75 5.86
CA THR A 207 20.30 -75.61 6.77
C THR A 207 21.36 -74.69 6.17
N GLU A 208 20.97 -73.47 5.84
CA GLU A 208 21.83 -72.31 5.54
C GLU A 208 22.50 -72.18 4.16
N ASN A 209 22.22 -73.03 3.18
CA ASN A 209 22.49 -72.69 1.78
C ASN A 209 21.20 -72.84 0.95
N ALA A 210 20.76 -71.72 0.36
CA ALA A 210 19.61 -71.71 -0.52
C ALA A 210 19.89 -72.62 -1.73
N PHE A 211 18.82 -73.15 -2.32
CA PHE A 211 18.83 -73.97 -3.53
C PHE A 211 20.01 -73.66 -4.44
N CYS A 212 20.79 -74.69 -4.77
CA CYS A 212 22.07 -74.59 -5.45
C CYS A 212 21.90 -74.11 -6.91
N LEU A 213 21.73 -72.81 -7.02
CA LEU A 213 21.79 -71.92 -8.17
C LEU A 213 22.27 -70.55 -7.64
N VAL A 214 23.39 -70.50 -6.88
CA VAL A 214 24.01 -69.23 -6.46
C VAL A 214 25.55 -69.41 -6.38
N PRO A 215 26.40 -68.47 -6.86
CA PRO A 215 26.17 -67.38 -7.81
C PRO A 215 26.70 -67.80 -9.19
N ILE A 216 25.82 -67.87 -10.19
CA ILE A 216 26.29 -67.57 -11.53
C ILE A 216 26.60 -66.06 -11.48
N THR A 217 27.83 -65.66 -11.18
CA THR A 217 28.27 -64.35 -11.65
C THR A 217 28.25 -64.53 -13.17
N GLY A 218 27.25 -64.05 -13.90
CA GLY A 218 27.09 -64.36 -15.33
C GLY A 218 25.64 -64.67 -15.71
N ASN A 219 25.38 -64.69 -17.02
CA ASN A 219 24.03 -64.75 -17.55
C ASN A 219 23.51 -66.20 -17.65
N LEU A 220 22.38 -66.49 -17.00
CA LEU A 220 21.53 -67.62 -17.35
C LEU A 220 20.61 -67.19 -18.50
N THR A 221 20.86 -67.71 -19.71
CA THR A 221 20.11 -67.35 -20.92
C THR A 221 19.29 -68.55 -21.38
N VAL A 222 18.04 -68.64 -20.93
CA VAL A 222 17.09 -69.62 -21.47
C VAL A 222 16.52 -69.05 -22.77
N ASN A 223 16.88 -69.62 -23.91
CA ASN A 223 16.38 -69.21 -25.20
C ASN A 223 15.91 -70.45 -25.94
N THR A 224 14.64 -70.85 -25.81
CA THR A 224 13.84 -71.60 -26.82
C THR A 224 12.53 -72.14 -26.25
N THR A 225 11.69 -72.62 -27.17
CA THR A 225 10.33 -73.14 -27.09
C THR A 225 10.07 -74.38 -26.20
N GLY A 226 11.02 -74.80 -25.35
CA GLY A 226 10.93 -76.03 -24.53
C GLY A 226 10.33 -75.82 -23.13
N LYS A 227 10.19 -76.93 -22.37
CA LYS A 227 9.67 -76.98 -20.99
C LYS A 227 10.81 -77.10 -19.97
N ILE A 228 10.79 -76.27 -18.94
CA ILE A 228 11.70 -76.40 -17.79
C ILE A 228 10.93 -76.96 -16.60
N MET A 229 11.44 -78.05 -16.01
CA MET A 229 10.90 -78.63 -14.78
C MET A 229 11.94 -78.57 -13.66
N ILE A 230 11.59 -77.85 -12.58
CA ILE A 230 12.37 -77.82 -11.34
C ILE A 230 11.55 -78.56 -10.27
N ASP A 231 12.07 -79.71 -9.83
CA ASP A 231 11.42 -80.51 -8.78
C ASP A 231 12.16 -80.35 -7.45
N ALA A 232 11.56 -79.59 -6.55
CA ALA A 232 12.02 -79.29 -5.20
C ALA A 232 11.22 -80.05 -4.13
N SER A 233 10.44 -81.08 -4.51
CA SER A 233 9.51 -81.79 -3.63
C SER A 233 10.17 -82.54 -2.45
N SER A 234 11.48 -82.79 -2.49
CA SER A 234 12.25 -83.47 -1.43
C SER A 234 13.12 -82.56 -0.56
N THR A 235 13.10 -81.23 -0.78
CA THR A 235 14.01 -80.30 -0.09
C THR A 235 13.33 -79.61 1.09
N GLY A 236 13.94 -79.68 2.28
CA GLY A 236 13.39 -79.10 3.52
C GLY A 236 13.79 -77.65 3.83
N GLY A 237 13.96 -76.76 2.84
CA GLY A 237 14.43 -75.39 3.07
C GLY A 237 13.91 -74.34 2.05
N PRO A 238 13.97 -73.03 2.37
CA PRO A 238 13.30 -71.98 1.60
C PRO A 238 14.16 -71.41 0.45
N ALA A 239 13.46 -71.06 -0.64
CA ALA A 239 13.82 -70.14 -1.73
C ALA A 239 14.69 -70.65 -2.91
N ILE A 240 14.10 -70.61 -4.12
CA ILE A 240 14.80 -70.49 -5.41
C ILE A 240 15.09 -68.99 -5.64
N GLN A 241 16.35 -68.61 -5.85
CA GLN A 241 16.75 -67.22 -6.15
C GLN A 241 17.40 -67.13 -7.54
N LEU A 242 16.83 -66.31 -8.44
CA LEU A 242 17.40 -66.00 -9.75
C LEU A 242 18.00 -64.58 -9.70
N PHE A 243 19.33 -64.43 -9.82
CA PHE A 243 20.02 -63.13 -9.84
C PHE A 243 20.54 -62.79 -11.24
N GLY A 244 20.51 -61.50 -11.60
CA GLY A 244 21.10 -60.95 -12.83
C GLY A 244 20.16 -59.99 -13.56
N GLY A 245 20.67 -58.86 -14.06
CA GLY A 245 19.88 -57.86 -14.80
C GLY A 245 19.25 -58.41 -16.08
N ASP A 246 19.91 -59.38 -16.72
CA ASP A 246 19.46 -59.97 -17.99
C ASP A 246 18.49 -61.15 -17.84
N VAL A 247 18.32 -61.72 -16.64
CA VAL A 247 17.40 -62.85 -16.43
C VAL A 247 15.96 -62.47 -16.79
N GLN A 248 15.60 -61.19 -16.61
CA GLN A 248 14.29 -60.65 -16.97
C GLN A 248 14.04 -60.73 -18.47
N THR A 249 15.04 -60.37 -19.29
CA THR A 249 14.96 -60.31 -20.77
C THR A 249 14.79 -61.69 -21.40
N TYR A 250 15.27 -62.76 -20.75
CA TYR A 250 15.20 -64.13 -21.28
C TYR A 250 13.96 -64.92 -20.83
N LEU A 251 13.38 -64.60 -19.67
CA LEU A 251 12.11 -65.19 -19.21
C LEU A 251 10.95 -64.93 -20.19
N TYR A 252 10.99 -63.86 -20.98
CA TYR A 252 10.00 -63.56 -22.03
C TYR A 252 9.95 -64.61 -23.17
N LYS A 253 10.97 -65.46 -23.33
CA LYS A 253 11.06 -66.47 -24.41
C LYS A 253 10.62 -67.88 -23.98
N VAL A 254 10.28 -68.10 -22.71
CA VAL A 254 9.95 -69.42 -22.16
C VAL A 254 8.45 -69.73 -22.37
N LYS A 255 8.11 -70.87 -23.00
CA LYS A 255 6.71 -71.28 -23.25
C LYS A 255 6.02 -71.85 -22.01
N GLU A 256 6.72 -72.66 -21.21
CA GLU A 256 6.17 -73.28 -19.99
C GLU A 256 7.30 -73.52 -18.98
N MET A 257 7.10 -73.04 -17.75
CA MET A 257 7.97 -73.34 -16.60
C MET A 257 7.13 -73.95 -15.49
N VAL A 258 7.53 -75.13 -15.02
CA VAL A 258 6.85 -75.87 -13.96
C VAL A 258 7.78 -76.01 -12.76
N ILE A 259 7.31 -75.57 -11.59
CA ILE A 259 8.03 -75.72 -10.32
C ILE A 259 7.15 -76.54 -9.36
N ARG A 260 7.70 -77.64 -8.83
CA ARG A 260 7.03 -78.48 -7.82
C ARG A 260 7.69 -78.33 -6.44
N TRP A 261 6.87 -78.12 -5.41
CA TRP A 261 7.29 -77.89 -4.02
C TRP A 261 6.55 -78.86 -3.09
N ASN A 262 7.07 -79.13 -1.88
CA ASN A 262 6.29 -79.70 -0.78
C ASN A 262 6.30 -78.78 0.46
N THR A 263 5.28 -78.96 1.31
CA THR A 263 4.86 -78.14 2.45
C THR A 263 5.91 -77.22 3.09
N GLY A 264 5.59 -75.92 3.17
CA GLY A 264 6.41 -74.88 3.79
C GLY A 264 6.09 -73.48 3.25
N GLY A 265 6.56 -72.42 3.94
CA GLY A 265 6.43 -71.03 3.49
C GLY A 265 7.43 -70.73 2.37
N HIS A 266 6.91 -70.47 1.17
CA HIS A 266 7.66 -70.51 -0.07
C HIS A 266 7.52 -69.17 -0.82
N SER A 267 8.62 -68.61 -1.35
CA SER A 267 8.58 -67.35 -2.09
C SER A 267 9.42 -67.38 -3.36
N LEU A 268 8.81 -67.08 -4.51
CA LEU A 268 9.50 -66.77 -5.77
C LEU A 268 9.60 -65.24 -5.90
N LYS A 269 10.82 -64.68 -5.81
CA LYS A 269 11.03 -63.22 -5.94
C LYS A 269 11.51 -62.88 -7.35
N LEU A 270 10.59 -62.48 -8.23
CA LEU A 270 10.90 -61.85 -9.52
C LEU A 270 11.08 -60.34 -9.29
N LYS A 271 12.22 -59.75 -9.67
CA LYS A 271 12.46 -58.30 -9.48
C LYS A 271 11.49 -57.47 -10.37
N ARG A 272 10.66 -56.64 -9.76
CA ARG A 272 9.91 -55.41 -10.17
C ARG A 272 9.47 -55.08 -11.62
N ASN A 273 9.81 -55.80 -12.68
CA ASN A 273 9.51 -55.36 -14.07
C ASN A 273 8.45 -56.17 -14.83
N ILE A 274 7.86 -57.19 -14.19
CA ILE A 274 6.76 -57.95 -14.76
C ILE A 274 5.46 -57.38 -14.18
N THR A 275 4.67 -56.72 -15.02
CA THR A 275 3.30 -56.27 -14.71
C THR A 275 2.53 -56.27 -16.05
N PRO A 276 1.24 -56.67 -16.10
CA PRO A 276 0.31 -56.64 -14.98
C PRO A 276 0.63 -57.72 -13.94
N TYR A 277 0.53 -57.30 -12.68
CA TYR A 277 1.24 -57.79 -11.49
C TYR A 277 0.91 -59.26 -11.17
N ALA A 278 1.92 -60.13 -11.08
CA ALA A 278 1.76 -61.46 -10.49
C ALA A 278 2.67 -61.60 -9.25
N GLU A 279 2.28 -60.99 -8.12
CA GLU A 279 2.71 -61.50 -6.82
C GLU A 279 1.85 -62.73 -6.51
N ASN A 280 2.26 -63.92 -6.95
CA ASN A 280 1.71 -65.14 -6.36
C ASN A 280 2.41 -65.39 -5.00
N ARG A 281 1.87 -64.78 -3.94
CA ARG A 281 2.12 -65.22 -2.56
C ARG A 281 1.11 -66.30 -2.19
N GLY A 282 1.35 -67.52 -2.66
CA GLY A 282 0.61 -68.69 -2.22
C GLY A 282 1.22 -69.25 -0.94
N THR A 283 0.47 -69.28 0.15
CA THR A 283 0.73 -70.22 1.25
C THR A 283 -0.23 -71.39 1.04
N VAL A 284 0.23 -72.62 1.29
CA VAL A 284 -0.54 -73.89 1.42
C VAL A 284 -0.42 -74.89 0.25
N GLY A 285 0.10 -76.08 0.60
CA GLY A 285 -0.43 -77.40 0.25
C GLY A 285 -0.52 -77.84 -1.22
N GLY A 286 0.61 -78.20 -1.84
CA GLY A 286 0.60 -79.20 -2.92
C GLY A 286 0.17 -78.77 -4.32
N CYS A 287 0.29 -77.48 -4.69
CA CYS A 287 -0.07 -77.02 -6.04
C CYS A 287 1.15 -76.78 -6.95
N GLU A 288 1.03 -77.27 -8.20
CA GLU A 288 1.90 -76.95 -9.34
C GLU A 288 1.70 -75.47 -9.73
N THR A 289 2.77 -74.68 -9.85
CA THR A 289 2.67 -73.29 -10.35
C THR A 289 3.22 -73.22 -11.77
N THR A 290 2.34 -72.87 -12.71
CA THR A 290 2.69 -72.62 -14.11
C THR A 290 2.69 -71.12 -14.38
N ILE A 291 3.80 -70.57 -14.89
CA ILE A 291 3.89 -69.18 -15.33
C ILE A 291 3.63 -69.15 -16.85
N LEU A 292 2.58 -68.43 -17.28
CA LEU A 292 2.24 -68.22 -18.69
C LEU A 292 2.50 -66.77 -19.12
N HIS A 293 2.75 -66.58 -20.42
CA HIS A 293 3.08 -65.35 -21.16
C HIS A 293 2.45 -64.04 -20.60
N SER A 294 3.26 -63.00 -20.34
CA SER A 294 2.75 -61.62 -20.21
C SER A 294 2.54 -61.03 -21.59
N LYS A 295 1.29 -60.69 -21.97
CA LYS A 295 0.94 -60.03 -23.24
C LYS A 295 1.82 -58.77 -23.49
N PRO A 296 2.07 -58.36 -24.76
CA PRO A 296 2.74 -57.09 -25.05
C PRO A 296 1.97 -55.92 -24.41
N TYR A 297 2.69 -54.89 -23.96
CA TYR A 297 2.13 -53.75 -23.24
C TYR A 297 2.66 -52.41 -23.79
N VAL A 298 1.88 -51.35 -23.60
CA VAL A 298 2.26 -49.96 -23.86
C VAL A 298 2.63 -49.29 -22.52
N MET A 299 3.75 -48.59 -22.49
CA MET A 299 4.07 -47.61 -21.46
C MET A 299 3.33 -46.32 -21.78
N VAL A 300 2.47 -45.85 -20.89
CA VAL A 300 1.85 -44.52 -21.00
C VAL A 300 2.63 -43.55 -20.13
N GLU A 301 3.11 -42.47 -20.74
CA GLU A 301 3.84 -41.38 -20.10
C GLU A 301 3.19 -40.04 -20.44
N PHE A 302 3.41 -39.03 -19.59
CA PHE A 302 2.93 -37.67 -19.84
C PHE A 302 4.10 -36.72 -20.09
N ALA A 303 3.93 -35.86 -21.09
CA ALA A 303 4.89 -34.83 -21.46
C ALA A 303 4.26 -33.44 -21.29
N ASN A 304 5.11 -32.45 -21.02
CA ASN A 304 4.72 -31.06 -21.16
C ASN A 304 4.79 -30.63 -22.64
N GLU A 305 4.29 -29.43 -22.95
CA GLU A 305 4.28 -28.88 -24.32
C GLU A 305 5.68 -28.79 -24.96
N SER A 306 6.74 -28.61 -24.15
CA SER A 306 8.14 -28.63 -24.62
C SER A 306 8.68 -30.04 -24.93
N GLY A 307 7.86 -31.08 -24.74
CA GLY A 307 8.25 -32.48 -24.90
C GLY A 307 9.14 -33.03 -23.78
N THR A 308 9.36 -32.26 -22.72
CA THR A 308 10.09 -32.68 -21.52
C THR A 308 9.14 -33.48 -20.61
N LEU A 309 9.64 -34.58 -20.05
CA LEU A 309 8.89 -35.39 -19.09
C LEU A 309 8.58 -34.53 -17.84
N GLY A 310 7.30 -34.22 -17.65
CA GLY A 310 6.81 -33.31 -16.60
C GLY A 310 5.34 -33.59 -16.32
N PHE A 311 5.01 -33.73 -15.02
CA PHE A 311 3.76 -34.25 -14.46
C PHE A 311 2.50 -33.66 -15.11
N PRO A 312 1.61 -34.49 -15.70
CA PRO A 312 0.30 -34.78 -15.08
C PRO A 312 0.11 -36.26 -14.67
N ARG A 313 -0.93 -36.53 -13.87
CA ARG A 313 -1.14 -37.77 -13.10
C ARG A 313 -1.99 -38.81 -13.85
N LEU A 314 -1.56 -40.06 -13.75
CA LEU A 314 -2.41 -41.23 -14.02
C LEU A 314 -3.23 -41.53 -12.75
N ASP A 315 -4.55 -41.39 -12.81
CA ASP A 315 -5.44 -41.55 -11.64
C ASP A 315 -5.47 -42.96 -11.05
N VAL A 316 -4.91 -43.94 -11.75
CA VAL A 316 -4.96 -45.33 -11.30
C VAL A 316 -4.06 -45.57 -10.07
N TYR A 317 -2.98 -44.80 -9.81
CA TYR A 317 -2.14 -44.99 -8.61
C TYR A 317 -1.26 -43.79 -8.17
N GLY A 318 -1.49 -42.56 -8.66
CA GLY A 318 -0.62 -41.42 -8.32
C GLY A 318 0.81 -41.54 -8.88
N LYS A 319 0.96 -42.24 -10.01
CA LYS A 319 2.23 -42.50 -10.70
C LYS A 319 2.32 -41.69 -12.00
N THR A 320 3.53 -41.31 -12.42
CA THR A 320 3.82 -40.55 -13.65
C THR A 320 3.89 -41.40 -14.92
N SER A 321 3.77 -42.73 -14.78
CA SER A 321 3.84 -43.68 -15.88
C SER A 321 3.18 -45.00 -15.49
N GLY A 322 2.58 -45.70 -16.46
CA GLY A 322 1.95 -47.02 -16.25
C GLY A 322 2.14 -47.96 -17.44
N LYS A 323 2.07 -49.27 -17.17
CA LYS A 323 2.10 -50.34 -18.19
C LYS A 323 0.70 -50.87 -18.40
N PHE A 324 0.24 -50.93 -19.64
CA PHE A 324 -1.11 -51.34 -19.98
C PHE A 324 -1.15 -52.28 -21.18
N ALA A 325 -2.05 -53.26 -21.14
CA ALA A 325 -2.28 -54.17 -22.23
C ALA A 325 -3.21 -53.54 -23.30
N LYS A 326 -3.23 -54.15 -24.48
CA LYS A 326 -4.22 -53.83 -25.52
C LYS A 326 -5.63 -53.87 -24.93
N ASP A 327 -6.46 -52.90 -25.31
CA ASP A 327 -7.87 -52.76 -24.92
C ASP A 327 -8.11 -52.41 -23.44
N ASP A 328 -7.05 -52.21 -22.64
CA ASP A 328 -7.19 -51.63 -21.31
C ASP A 328 -7.78 -50.22 -21.42
N VAL A 329 -8.76 -49.90 -20.56
CA VAL A 329 -9.31 -48.55 -20.45
C VAL A 329 -8.61 -47.84 -19.30
N ILE A 330 -7.89 -46.77 -19.61
CA ILE A 330 -7.15 -45.97 -18.63
C ILE A 330 -7.81 -44.61 -18.45
N ALA A 331 -7.84 -44.11 -17.21
CA ALA A 331 -8.22 -42.72 -16.94
C ALA A 331 -6.98 -41.82 -17.01
N ILE A 332 -7.08 -40.74 -17.78
CA ILE A 332 -6.11 -39.65 -17.84
C ILE A 332 -6.76 -38.37 -17.33
N SER A 333 -6.03 -37.58 -16.56
CA SER A 333 -6.51 -36.32 -15.99
C SER A 333 -5.48 -35.22 -16.21
N ALA A 334 -5.93 -34.08 -16.75
CA ALA A 334 -5.09 -32.91 -16.93
C ALA A 334 -4.90 -32.23 -15.56
N ASN A 335 -3.73 -31.67 -15.31
CA ASN A 335 -3.54 -30.87 -14.10
C ASN A 335 -4.48 -29.67 -14.12
N GLU A 336 -4.80 -29.18 -12.93
CA GLU A 336 -5.48 -27.91 -12.76
C GLU A 336 -4.68 -26.81 -13.51
N PRO A 337 -5.33 -26.06 -14.42
CA PRO A 337 -4.65 -25.06 -15.22
C PRO A 337 -4.11 -23.93 -14.33
N GLU A 338 -3.06 -23.25 -14.79
CA GLU A 338 -2.64 -21.99 -14.19
C GLU A 338 -3.80 -20.98 -14.20
N HIS A 339 -3.87 -20.12 -13.18
CA HIS A 339 -4.93 -19.12 -13.07
C HIS A 339 -5.03 -18.28 -14.36
N GLY A 340 -6.23 -18.20 -14.95
CA GLY A 340 -6.46 -17.50 -16.20
C GLY A 340 -6.35 -18.35 -17.47
N LYS A 341 -6.01 -19.64 -17.35
CA LYS A 341 -5.97 -20.59 -18.45
C LYS A 341 -7.05 -21.66 -18.31
N ARG A 342 -7.43 -22.28 -19.43
CA ARG A 342 -8.32 -23.44 -19.46
C ARG A 342 -7.70 -24.57 -20.28
N PHE A 343 -8.03 -25.81 -19.90
CA PHE A 343 -7.71 -26.98 -20.70
C PHE A 343 -8.46 -26.94 -22.04
N THR A 344 -7.79 -27.28 -23.14
CA THR A 344 -8.40 -27.34 -24.47
C THR A 344 -8.56 -28.77 -24.96
N HIS A 345 -7.47 -29.52 -25.07
CA HIS A 345 -7.46 -30.84 -25.66
C HIS A 345 -6.19 -31.63 -25.32
N TRP A 346 -6.30 -32.94 -25.44
CA TRP A 346 -5.18 -33.87 -25.39
C TRP A 346 -4.55 -34.04 -26.78
N THR A 347 -3.23 -34.22 -26.81
CA THR A 347 -2.52 -34.76 -27.98
C THR A 347 -1.69 -35.95 -27.56
N TRP A 348 -1.37 -36.83 -28.50
CA TRP A 348 -0.53 -37.98 -28.25
C TRP A 348 0.53 -38.18 -29.32
N LYS A 349 1.64 -38.81 -28.93
CA LYS A 349 2.72 -39.19 -29.84
C LYS A 349 3.32 -40.54 -29.45
N CYS A 350 3.69 -41.34 -30.45
CA CYS A 350 4.49 -42.55 -30.27
C CYS A 350 5.42 -42.73 -31.47
N ARG A 351 6.43 -43.60 -31.37
CA ARG A 351 7.16 -44.06 -32.55
C ARG A 351 6.37 -45.20 -33.18
N VAL A 352 6.27 -45.24 -34.50
CA VAL A 352 5.39 -46.18 -35.22
C VAL A 352 6.22 -47.14 -36.07
N VAL A 353 5.76 -48.39 -36.21
CA VAL A 353 6.54 -49.46 -36.85
C VAL A 353 6.67 -49.26 -38.37
N ASP A 354 5.65 -48.71 -39.04
CA ASP A 354 5.58 -48.60 -40.52
C ASP A 354 5.14 -47.21 -41.02
N GLY A 355 5.25 -46.17 -40.19
CA GLY A 355 4.80 -44.81 -40.53
C GLY A 355 3.28 -44.58 -40.45
N GLU A 356 2.50 -45.59 -40.11
CA GLU A 356 1.06 -45.46 -39.81
C GLU A 356 0.85 -44.74 -38.48
N GLU A 357 0.00 -43.70 -38.46
CA GLU A 357 -0.39 -43.03 -37.22
C GLU A 357 -1.16 -43.99 -36.31
N VAL A 358 -0.80 -44.02 -35.03
CA VAL A 358 -1.54 -44.77 -34.01
C VAL A 358 -2.59 -43.85 -33.42
N ASP A 359 -3.84 -44.07 -33.83
CA ASP A 359 -4.98 -43.39 -33.26
C ASP A 359 -5.32 -43.93 -31.86
N VAL A 360 -5.71 -43.00 -31.00
CA VAL A 360 -6.16 -43.29 -29.65
C VAL A 360 -7.68 -43.14 -29.59
N VAL A 361 -8.36 -44.17 -29.09
CA VAL A 361 -9.82 -44.16 -28.96
C VAL A 361 -10.21 -43.75 -27.56
N PHE A 362 -11.12 -42.78 -27.45
CA PHE A 362 -11.69 -42.37 -26.16
C PHE A 362 -12.91 -43.25 -25.83
N ALA A 363 -13.03 -43.63 -24.55
CA ALA A 363 -14.08 -44.50 -24.02
C ALA A 363 -15.08 -43.73 -23.14
N ASP A 364 -16.18 -44.39 -22.77
CA ASP A 364 -17.16 -43.90 -21.79
C ASP A 364 -17.69 -42.49 -22.08
N ASN A 365 -17.93 -42.17 -23.35
CA ASN A 365 -18.37 -40.84 -23.84
C ASN A 365 -17.42 -39.68 -23.49
N THR A 366 -16.18 -39.97 -23.12
CA THR A 366 -15.13 -38.96 -23.07
C THR A 366 -14.58 -38.69 -24.46
N ALA A 367 -13.96 -37.53 -24.65
CA ALA A 367 -13.41 -37.06 -25.90
C ALA A 367 -12.09 -36.34 -25.65
N VAL A 368 -11.40 -35.99 -26.74
CA VAL A 368 -10.10 -35.33 -26.72
C VAL A 368 -10.07 -34.01 -25.93
N ASN A 369 -11.22 -33.34 -25.82
CA ASN A 369 -11.40 -32.07 -25.11
C ASN A 369 -11.93 -32.20 -23.67
N ASN A 370 -12.04 -33.41 -23.13
CA ASN A 370 -12.30 -33.61 -21.70
C ASN A 370 -10.98 -33.62 -20.92
N ALA A 371 -10.87 -32.76 -19.90
CA ALA A 371 -9.69 -32.72 -19.02
C ALA A 371 -9.49 -34.06 -18.30
N ASP A 372 -10.58 -34.67 -17.83
CA ASP A 372 -10.64 -36.05 -17.37
C ASP A 372 -11.21 -36.92 -18.47
N ALA A 373 -10.39 -37.79 -19.04
CA ALA A 373 -10.75 -38.61 -20.17
C ALA A 373 -10.41 -40.08 -19.93
N LYS A 374 -11.12 -40.97 -20.61
CA LYS A 374 -10.82 -42.40 -20.61
C LYS A 374 -10.35 -42.81 -21.98
N VAL A 375 -9.24 -43.51 -22.02
CA VAL A 375 -8.55 -43.88 -23.25
C VAL A 375 -8.41 -45.40 -23.34
N ILE A 376 -8.75 -45.96 -24.49
CA ILE A 376 -8.50 -47.37 -24.83
C ILE A 376 -7.09 -47.49 -25.35
N ILE A 377 -6.29 -48.35 -24.72
CA ILE A 377 -4.90 -48.56 -25.09
C ILE A 377 -4.82 -49.27 -26.45
N PRO A 378 -4.14 -48.65 -27.44
CA PRO A 378 -4.03 -49.21 -28.78
C PRO A 378 -3.21 -50.49 -28.79
N ASN A 379 -3.26 -51.25 -29.89
CA ASN A 379 -2.46 -52.46 -30.03
C ASN A 379 -0.96 -52.13 -29.86
N PRO A 380 -0.28 -52.66 -28.82
CA PRO A 380 1.14 -52.33 -28.57
C PRO A 380 2.03 -52.66 -29.76
N GLU A 381 1.68 -53.65 -30.58
CA GLU A 381 2.48 -54.06 -31.73
C GLU A 381 2.62 -52.95 -32.80
N LEU A 382 1.69 -52.00 -32.85
CA LEU A 382 1.74 -50.84 -33.76
C LEU A 382 2.75 -49.77 -33.32
N ILE A 383 3.15 -49.78 -32.04
CA ILE A 383 4.08 -48.80 -31.45
C ILE A 383 5.49 -49.37 -31.51
N GLN A 384 6.42 -48.69 -32.20
CA GLN A 384 7.82 -49.08 -32.30
C GLN A 384 8.50 -49.11 -30.94
N GLU A 385 9.26 -50.18 -30.71
CA GLU A 385 10.05 -50.36 -29.50
C GLU A 385 11.27 -49.43 -29.50
N SER A 386 11.46 -48.72 -28.39
CA SER A 386 12.63 -47.87 -28.16
C SER A 386 13.91 -48.68 -27.96
N SER A 387 15.07 -48.03 -28.04
CA SER A 387 16.37 -48.65 -27.73
C SER A 387 16.49 -49.15 -26.29
N THR A 388 15.58 -48.73 -25.41
CA THR A 388 15.46 -49.18 -24.01
C THR A 388 14.50 -50.37 -23.82
N GLY A 389 13.91 -50.89 -24.90
CA GLY A 389 13.01 -52.05 -24.87
C GLY A 389 11.56 -51.73 -24.49
N PHE A 390 11.15 -50.45 -24.57
CA PHE A 390 9.79 -50.02 -24.22
C PHE A 390 9.06 -49.44 -25.43
N ARG A 391 7.76 -49.76 -25.52
CA ARG A 391 6.82 -49.15 -26.46
C ARG A 391 6.04 -48.07 -25.72
N THR A 392 6.26 -46.81 -26.05
CA THR A 392 5.77 -45.67 -25.25
C THR A 392 4.78 -44.81 -26.03
N LEU A 393 3.64 -44.52 -25.40
CA LEU A 393 2.64 -43.56 -25.84
C LEU A 393 2.69 -42.35 -24.90
N TYR A 394 2.98 -41.18 -25.46
CA TYR A 394 3.06 -39.93 -24.71
C TYR A 394 1.77 -39.14 -24.86
N PHE A 395 1.15 -38.71 -23.76
CA PHE A 395 0.06 -37.73 -23.77
C PHE A 395 0.55 -36.34 -23.35
N THR A 396 0.03 -35.30 -24.00
CA THR A 396 0.28 -33.90 -23.67
C THR A 396 -1.06 -33.18 -23.53
N ALA A 397 -1.31 -32.57 -22.38
CA ALA A 397 -2.44 -31.67 -22.16
C ALA A 397 -2.09 -30.28 -22.67
N HIS A 398 -2.96 -29.68 -23.48
CA HIS A 398 -2.82 -28.31 -23.97
C HIS A 398 -3.74 -27.37 -23.19
N TYR A 399 -3.24 -26.16 -22.95
CA TYR A 399 -3.96 -25.11 -22.26
C TYR A 399 -3.92 -23.82 -23.08
N GLU A 400 -5.00 -23.05 -23.04
CA GLU A 400 -5.07 -21.73 -23.66
C GLU A 400 -5.46 -20.67 -22.63
N ASP A 401 -5.05 -19.42 -22.87
CA ASP A 401 -5.52 -18.29 -22.07
C ASP A 401 -7.03 -18.11 -22.27
N ILE A 402 -7.76 -17.89 -21.19
CA ILE A 402 -9.19 -17.57 -21.25
C ILE A 402 -9.31 -16.15 -21.80
N PRO A 403 -9.97 -15.94 -22.96
CA PRO A 403 -10.08 -14.63 -23.56
C PRO A 403 -10.88 -13.69 -22.66
N THR A 404 -10.38 -12.46 -22.51
CA THR A 404 -11.00 -11.46 -21.65
C THR A 404 -12.07 -10.68 -22.42
N THR A 405 -13.23 -10.44 -21.83
CA THR A 405 -14.36 -9.73 -22.45
C THR A 405 -14.51 -8.28 -21.97
N GLY A 406 -13.92 -7.92 -20.84
CA GLY A 406 -14.04 -6.58 -20.29
C GLY A 406 -13.09 -6.31 -19.13
N VAL A 407 -12.89 -5.03 -18.83
CA VAL A 407 -12.21 -4.54 -17.63
C VAL A 407 -13.15 -3.52 -16.97
N THR A 408 -13.25 -3.55 -15.65
CA THR A 408 -13.92 -2.50 -14.86
C THR A 408 -12.96 -1.94 -13.83
N LEU A 409 -13.14 -0.66 -13.49
CA LEU A 409 -12.37 0.03 -12.46
C LEU A 409 -13.25 0.33 -11.25
N SER A 410 -12.64 0.41 -10.06
CA SER A 410 -13.32 0.82 -8.83
C SER A 410 -13.89 2.24 -8.88
N LYS A 411 -13.36 3.10 -9.75
CA LYS A 411 -13.81 4.47 -9.98
C LYS A 411 -13.66 4.85 -11.45
N ASP A 412 -14.61 5.64 -11.95
CA ASP A 412 -14.55 6.30 -13.25
C ASP A 412 -13.90 7.70 -13.18
N THR A 413 -13.91 8.31 -11.99
CA THR A 413 -13.34 9.63 -11.71
C THR A 413 -12.60 9.64 -10.37
N LEU A 414 -11.51 10.42 -10.32
CA LEU A 414 -10.66 10.55 -9.14
C LEU A 414 -10.18 11.99 -8.99
N ALA A 415 -10.37 12.58 -7.81
CA ALA A 415 -9.88 13.92 -7.49
C ALA A 415 -8.71 13.84 -6.50
N LEU A 416 -7.56 14.41 -6.86
CA LEU A 416 -6.36 14.45 -6.03
C LEU A 416 -5.84 15.89 -5.88
N VAL A 417 -4.97 16.11 -4.90
CA VAL A 417 -4.29 17.38 -4.68
C VAL A 417 -2.78 17.15 -4.83
N VAL A 418 -2.05 18.14 -5.40
CA VAL A 418 -0.61 18.04 -5.73
C VAL A 418 0.31 17.66 -4.54
N THR A 419 -0.17 17.75 -3.29
CA THR A 419 0.58 17.46 -2.05
C THR A 419 0.82 15.96 -1.80
N GLY A 420 1.26 15.20 -2.83
CA GLY A 420 1.60 13.79 -2.70
C GLY A 420 0.40 12.89 -2.39
N SER A 421 -0.83 13.35 -2.63
CA SER A 421 -2.02 12.52 -2.50
C SER A 421 -1.92 11.35 -3.48
N SER A 422 -2.13 10.14 -2.98
CA SER A 422 -2.20 8.93 -3.77
C SER A 422 -3.44 8.13 -3.42
N GLU A 423 -4.03 7.49 -4.42
CA GLU A 423 -5.13 6.56 -4.22
C GLU A 423 -4.97 5.36 -5.15
N THR A 424 -5.36 4.17 -4.68
CA THR A 424 -5.26 2.93 -5.46
C THR A 424 -6.56 2.65 -6.19
N LEU A 425 -6.47 2.56 -7.52
CA LEU A 425 -7.55 2.02 -8.36
C LEU A 425 -7.42 0.50 -8.40
N THR A 426 -8.54 -0.21 -8.25
CA THR A 426 -8.59 -1.65 -8.46
C THR A 426 -9.27 -1.93 -9.79
N ALA A 427 -8.70 -2.87 -10.55
CA ALA A 427 -9.26 -3.33 -11.81
C ALA A 427 -9.79 -4.76 -11.64
N ALA A 428 -10.94 -5.06 -12.25
CA ALA A 428 -11.48 -6.41 -12.34
C ALA A 428 -11.65 -6.79 -13.82
N VAL A 429 -11.11 -7.95 -14.19
CA VAL A 429 -11.15 -8.47 -15.57
C VAL A 429 -12.27 -9.50 -15.67
N GLN A 430 -13.05 -9.43 -16.75
CA GLN A 430 -14.13 -10.38 -17.05
C GLN A 430 -13.71 -11.34 -18.18
N PRO A 431 -14.14 -12.61 -18.14
CA PRO A 431 -14.82 -13.27 -17.00
C PRO A 431 -13.86 -13.49 -15.81
N ALA A 432 -14.38 -13.78 -14.61
CA ALA A 432 -13.58 -13.86 -13.38
C ALA A 432 -12.52 -14.97 -13.42
N GLU A 433 -12.77 -16.02 -14.22
CA GLU A 433 -11.86 -17.14 -14.46
C GLU A 433 -10.66 -16.77 -15.32
N ALA A 434 -10.71 -15.64 -16.05
CA ALA A 434 -9.60 -15.14 -16.85
C ALA A 434 -8.48 -14.53 -15.98
N SER A 435 -7.32 -14.27 -16.59
CA SER A 435 -6.21 -13.63 -15.91
C SER A 435 -6.61 -12.23 -15.43
N GLN A 436 -6.49 -11.99 -14.12
CA GLN A 436 -6.80 -10.69 -13.50
C GLN A 436 -5.63 -9.70 -13.61
N SER A 437 -4.56 -10.05 -14.33
CA SER A 437 -3.42 -9.17 -14.54
C SER A 437 -3.78 -8.04 -15.52
N VAL A 438 -3.45 -6.81 -15.15
CA VAL A 438 -3.65 -5.61 -15.98
C VAL A 438 -2.37 -4.82 -16.14
N MET A 439 -2.25 -4.07 -17.23
CA MET A 439 -1.21 -3.08 -17.49
C MET A 439 -1.78 -1.69 -17.27
N TRP A 440 -1.13 -0.90 -16.43
CA TRP A 440 -1.53 0.47 -16.13
C TRP A 440 -0.77 1.48 -16.99
N ALA A 441 -1.47 2.52 -17.45
CA ALA A 441 -0.88 3.63 -18.17
C ALA A 441 -1.52 4.96 -17.74
N SER A 442 -0.74 6.03 -17.78
CA SER A 442 -1.23 7.41 -17.61
C SER A 442 -1.08 8.18 -18.91
N SER A 443 -2.13 8.91 -19.31
CA SER A 443 -2.07 9.79 -20.48
C SER A 443 -1.16 11.02 -20.26
N ASN A 444 -0.94 11.42 -18.99
CA ASN A 444 -0.07 12.55 -18.65
C ASN A 444 0.65 12.34 -17.31
N THR A 445 1.89 11.87 -17.38
CA THR A 445 2.72 11.56 -16.19
C THR A 445 3.25 12.81 -15.47
N ALA A 446 3.12 14.01 -16.06
CA ALA A 446 3.40 15.26 -15.37
C ALA A 446 2.24 15.70 -14.44
N VAL A 447 1.04 15.14 -14.64
CA VAL A 447 -0.15 15.40 -13.82
C VAL A 447 -0.36 14.27 -12.81
N ALA A 448 -0.43 13.02 -13.27
CA ALA A 448 -0.60 11.85 -12.39
C ALA A 448 0.18 10.64 -12.91
N LYS A 449 0.82 9.91 -12.00
CA LYS A 449 1.53 8.65 -12.30
C LYS A 449 0.76 7.48 -11.70
N VAL A 450 0.82 6.32 -12.32
CA VAL A 450 0.24 5.07 -11.81
C VAL A 450 1.34 4.01 -11.79
N ASP A 451 1.40 3.22 -10.72
CA ASP A 451 2.33 2.10 -10.59
C ASP A 451 1.73 0.77 -11.05
N GLU A 452 2.50 -0.32 -10.94
CA GLU A 452 2.06 -1.67 -11.34
C GLU A 452 0.88 -2.20 -10.50
N ASN A 453 0.66 -1.65 -9.30
CA ASN A 453 -0.42 -2.04 -8.40
C ASN A 453 -1.69 -1.21 -8.58
N GLY A 454 -1.69 -0.24 -9.50
CA GLY A 454 -2.81 0.69 -9.71
C GLY A 454 -2.83 1.87 -8.73
N THR A 455 -1.75 2.11 -7.98
CA THR A 455 -1.63 3.29 -7.12
C THR A 455 -1.33 4.54 -7.94
N VAL A 456 -2.32 5.43 -8.01
CA VAL A 456 -2.25 6.71 -8.70
C VAL A 456 -1.71 7.76 -7.75
N THR A 457 -0.62 8.44 -8.12
CA THR A 457 0.03 9.50 -7.35
C THR A 457 -0.04 10.82 -8.12
N ALA A 458 -0.51 11.88 -7.45
CA ALA A 458 -0.52 13.23 -8.01
C ALA A 458 0.90 13.81 -8.17
N VAL A 459 1.15 14.48 -9.30
CA VAL A 459 2.45 15.09 -9.64
C VAL A 459 2.31 16.60 -9.90
N GLY A 460 1.26 17.00 -10.62
CA GLY A 460 1.02 18.40 -11.00
C GLY A 460 -0.44 18.65 -11.30
N ALA A 461 -0.89 19.91 -11.22
CA ALA A 461 -2.28 20.25 -11.46
C ALA A 461 -2.66 20.07 -12.94
N GLY A 462 -3.88 19.58 -13.18
CA GLY A 462 -4.40 19.29 -14.52
C GLY A 462 -5.26 18.04 -14.55
N GLU A 463 -5.50 17.53 -15.76
CA GLU A 463 -6.27 16.31 -15.99
C GLU A 463 -5.39 15.24 -16.62
N ALA A 464 -5.52 14.01 -16.14
CA ALA A 464 -4.88 12.82 -16.70
C ALA A 464 -5.88 11.67 -16.72
N THR A 465 -5.73 10.77 -17.69
CA THR A 465 -6.55 9.56 -17.80
C THR A 465 -5.68 8.37 -17.43
N ILE A 466 -6.10 7.60 -16.43
CA ILE A 466 -5.44 6.35 -16.05
C ILE A 466 -6.21 5.20 -16.69
N THR A 467 -5.51 4.39 -17.48
CA THR A 467 -6.09 3.26 -18.21
C THR A 467 -5.53 1.95 -17.67
N ALA A 468 -6.42 1.03 -17.28
CA ALA A 468 -6.09 -0.37 -17.04
C ALA A 468 -6.45 -1.19 -18.27
N THR A 469 -5.48 -1.91 -18.83
CA THR A 469 -5.66 -2.80 -19.98
C THR A 469 -5.42 -4.24 -19.56
N ALA A 470 -6.31 -5.15 -19.91
CA ALA A 470 -6.12 -6.58 -19.62
C ALA A 470 -4.82 -7.11 -20.21
N ALA A 471 -4.13 -8.01 -19.52
CA ALA A 471 -2.89 -8.60 -20.02
C ALA A 471 -3.12 -9.53 -21.23
N VAL A 472 -4.26 -10.24 -21.24
CA VAL A 472 -4.72 -11.15 -22.30
C VAL A 472 -5.73 -10.43 -23.18
N ALA A 473 -5.81 -10.80 -24.46
CA ALA A 473 -6.74 -10.19 -25.42
C ALA A 473 -8.13 -10.84 -25.40
N ALA A 474 -9.12 -10.13 -25.97
CA ALA A 474 -10.39 -10.75 -26.32
C ALA A 474 -10.22 -11.76 -27.47
N GLU A 475 -11.16 -12.69 -27.59
CA GLU A 475 -11.13 -13.72 -28.63
C GLU A 475 -11.11 -13.07 -30.02
N GLY A 476 -10.00 -13.25 -30.76
CA GLY A 476 -9.80 -12.69 -32.09
C GLY A 476 -9.74 -11.15 -32.16
N GLY A 477 -9.54 -10.45 -31.03
CA GLY A 477 -9.70 -8.99 -30.94
C GLY A 477 -8.63 -8.25 -30.13
N GLU A 478 -8.92 -6.99 -29.82
CA GLU A 478 -8.05 -6.13 -29.00
C GLU A 478 -8.16 -6.46 -27.50
N LYS A 479 -7.20 -5.95 -26.72
CA LYS A 479 -7.23 -6.09 -25.26
C LYS A 479 -8.27 -5.14 -24.67
N PRO A 480 -9.27 -5.63 -23.91
CA PRO A 480 -10.23 -4.76 -23.27
C PRO A 480 -9.52 -3.85 -22.26
N SER A 481 -10.04 -2.63 -22.13
CA SER A 481 -9.50 -1.64 -21.20
C SER A 481 -10.62 -0.82 -20.56
N ALA A 482 -10.32 -0.24 -19.40
CA ALA A 482 -11.16 0.73 -18.72
C ALA A 482 -10.31 1.91 -18.27
N SER A 483 -10.93 3.08 -18.20
CA SER A 483 -10.26 4.34 -17.90
C SER A 483 -10.91 5.07 -16.74
N CYS A 484 -10.09 5.73 -15.93
CA CYS A 484 -10.50 6.65 -14.88
C CYS A 484 -9.94 8.05 -15.18
N THR A 485 -10.79 9.07 -15.13
CA THR A 485 -10.38 10.46 -15.28
C THR A 485 -9.90 11.00 -13.93
N VAL A 486 -8.63 11.38 -13.87
CA VAL A 486 -7.97 11.93 -12.68
C VAL A 486 -7.86 13.44 -12.83
N THR A 487 -8.52 14.19 -11.96
CA THR A 487 -8.39 15.64 -11.84
C THR A 487 -7.49 15.97 -10.65
N VAL A 488 -6.37 16.64 -10.91
CA VAL A 488 -5.43 17.07 -9.87
C VAL A 488 -5.53 18.58 -9.71
N THR A 489 -5.82 19.05 -8.50
CA THR A 489 -5.92 20.48 -8.18
C THR A 489 -4.76 20.93 -7.29
N GLU A 490 -4.41 22.22 -7.37
CA GLU A 490 -3.47 22.83 -6.43
C GLU A 490 -4.10 22.95 -5.03
N PRO A 491 -3.31 22.81 -3.94
CA PRO A 491 -3.81 22.97 -2.58
C PRO A 491 -4.29 24.41 -2.33
N THR A 492 -5.35 24.52 -1.55
CA THR A 492 -5.87 25.78 -1.01
C THR A 492 -5.46 25.95 0.44
N TYR A 493 -5.07 27.16 0.82
CA TYR A 493 -4.67 27.52 2.18
C TYR A 493 -5.52 28.68 2.70
N THR A 494 -5.61 28.80 4.02
CA THR A 494 -6.35 29.88 4.68
C THR A 494 -5.48 31.10 4.90
N VAL A 495 -6.11 32.28 4.90
CA VAL A 495 -5.48 33.56 5.22
C VAL A 495 -6.23 34.18 6.38
N LYS A 496 -5.48 34.60 7.40
CA LYS A 496 -6.00 35.36 8.54
C LYS A 496 -5.41 36.76 8.51
N LEU A 497 -6.27 37.75 8.30
CA LEU A 497 -5.90 39.15 8.43
C LEU A 497 -6.27 39.62 9.83
N ASN A 498 -5.28 40.02 10.62
CA ASN A 498 -5.48 40.72 11.87
C ASN A 498 -5.35 42.23 11.60
N PRO A 499 -6.46 42.98 11.56
CA PRO A 499 -6.42 44.40 11.25
C PRO A 499 -5.91 45.26 12.42
N ASN A 500 -5.56 44.67 13.58
CA ASN A 500 -5.05 45.38 14.76
C ASN A 500 -5.90 46.63 15.09
N GLU A 501 -7.17 46.39 15.43
CA GLU A 501 -8.21 47.40 15.69
C GLU A 501 -8.68 48.20 14.46
N GLY A 502 -8.09 48.00 13.28
CA GLY A 502 -8.64 48.52 12.04
C GLY A 502 -9.87 47.76 11.53
N THR A 503 -10.54 48.33 10.52
CA THR A 503 -11.70 47.75 9.83
C THR A 503 -11.38 47.60 8.34
N ILE A 504 -11.49 46.37 7.83
CA ILE A 504 -11.35 46.06 6.41
C ILE A 504 -12.69 46.30 5.72
N ALA A 505 -12.69 46.97 4.57
CA ALA A 505 -13.89 47.24 3.78
C ALA A 505 -14.55 45.94 3.28
N ASP A 506 -15.88 45.99 3.12
CA ASP A 506 -16.67 44.84 2.66
C ASP A 506 -16.15 44.29 1.33
N GLY A 507 -16.05 42.96 1.24
CA GLY A 507 -15.54 42.27 0.05
C GLY A 507 -14.03 42.36 -0.17
N LYS A 508 -13.28 43.07 0.70
CA LYS A 508 -11.82 43.15 0.60
C LYS A 508 -11.09 42.16 1.50
N ASN A 509 -11.78 41.50 2.43
CA ASN A 509 -11.17 40.53 3.31
C ASN A 509 -10.73 39.27 2.55
N VAL A 510 -9.42 38.99 2.55
CA VAL A 510 -8.84 37.79 1.93
C VAL A 510 -8.84 36.66 2.96
N THR A 511 -9.61 35.61 2.70
CA THR A 511 -9.78 34.47 3.64
C THR A 511 -9.02 33.21 3.24
N GLY A 512 -8.49 33.16 2.01
CA GLY A 512 -7.74 32.03 1.49
C GLY A 512 -7.03 32.32 0.19
N TYR A 513 -6.12 31.44 -0.21
CA TYR A 513 -5.42 31.48 -1.50
C TYR A 513 -5.13 30.08 -2.04
N THR A 514 -4.92 29.97 -3.35
CA THR A 514 -4.55 28.72 -4.02
C THR A 514 -3.08 28.81 -4.44
N ARG A 515 -2.31 27.75 -4.17
CA ARG A 515 -0.95 27.61 -4.69
C ARG A 515 -0.97 27.70 -6.22
N GLY A 516 0.01 28.34 -6.83
CA GLY A 516 0.04 28.61 -8.28
C GLY A 516 -0.66 29.90 -8.73
N THR A 517 -1.54 30.46 -7.90
CA THR A 517 -2.23 31.74 -8.19
C THR A 517 -1.84 32.86 -7.22
N GLY A 518 -1.77 32.57 -5.92
CA GLY A 518 -1.54 33.58 -4.89
C GLY A 518 -2.78 34.44 -4.57
N ALA A 519 -2.61 35.57 -3.89
CA ALA A 519 -3.68 36.52 -3.56
C ALA A 519 -3.13 37.93 -3.23
N LYS A 520 -3.81 38.99 -3.68
CA LYS A 520 -3.45 40.38 -3.32
C LYS A 520 -4.05 40.77 -1.97
N LEU A 521 -3.27 41.40 -1.10
CA LEU A 521 -3.74 41.86 0.21
C LEU A 521 -4.43 43.23 0.11
N PRO A 522 -5.33 43.57 1.06
CA PRO A 522 -5.98 44.88 1.11
C PRO A 522 -4.97 46.03 1.14
N THR A 523 -5.26 47.11 0.41
CA THR A 523 -4.44 48.31 0.37
C THR A 523 -4.91 49.37 1.37
N ALA A 524 -4.22 50.50 1.46
CA ALA A 524 -4.63 51.63 2.31
C ALA A 524 -6.03 52.19 2.00
N ALA A 525 -6.57 51.96 0.80
CA ALA A 525 -7.93 52.35 0.44
C ALA A 525 -8.99 51.34 0.91
N ASP A 526 -8.58 50.11 1.23
CA ASP A 526 -9.45 48.99 1.57
C ASP A 526 -9.56 48.77 3.08
N ILE A 527 -8.83 49.54 3.89
CA ILE A 527 -8.78 49.38 5.35
C ILE A 527 -8.68 50.74 6.03
N THR A 528 -9.38 50.92 7.14
CA THR A 528 -9.39 52.17 7.92
C THR A 528 -9.21 51.91 9.40
N ARG A 529 -8.59 52.86 10.10
CA ARG A 529 -8.58 52.94 11.56
C ARG A 529 -8.61 54.42 11.92
N GLU A 530 -9.61 54.83 12.68
CA GLU A 530 -9.80 56.24 13.02
C GLU A 530 -8.57 56.78 13.76
N GLY A 531 -8.04 57.92 13.29
CA GLY A 531 -6.83 58.52 13.85
C GLY A 531 -5.49 57.91 13.40
N TYR A 532 -5.48 56.94 12.48
CA TYR A 532 -4.24 56.28 12.03
C TYR A 532 -4.11 56.19 10.50
N LEU A 533 -2.87 56.10 10.03
CA LEU A 533 -2.48 55.79 8.66
C LEU A 533 -2.02 54.33 8.57
N PHE A 534 -2.52 53.60 7.57
CA PHE A 534 -2.10 52.23 7.29
C PHE A 534 -0.68 52.22 6.70
N LYS A 535 0.23 51.44 7.31
CA LYS A 535 1.64 51.34 6.89
C LYS A 535 2.00 49.98 6.28
N GLY A 536 1.02 49.12 6.04
CA GLY A 536 1.18 47.82 5.36
C GLY A 536 0.87 46.61 6.23
N TRP A 537 0.83 45.44 5.60
CA TRP A 537 0.66 44.13 6.24
C TRP A 537 2.02 43.51 6.56
N TYR A 538 2.14 42.82 7.69
CA TYR A 538 3.37 42.16 8.13
C TYR A 538 3.08 40.72 8.55
N GLU A 539 4.00 39.78 8.29
CA GLU A 539 3.85 38.38 8.74
C GLU A 539 4.09 38.22 10.26
N ASP A 540 4.85 39.13 10.86
CA ASP A 540 5.14 39.15 12.30
C ASP A 540 4.26 40.18 13.02
N ALA A 541 3.66 39.77 14.14
CA ALA A 541 2.88 40.64 15.02
C ALA A 541 3.70 41.82 15.60
N ASN A 542 5.02 41.69 15.68
CA ASN A 542 5.94 42.76 16.09
C ASN A 542 6.32 43.71 14.94
N PHE A 543 5.74 43.51 13.75
CA PHE A 543 6.01 44.31 12.55
C PHE A 543 7.48 44.31 12.11
N SER A 544 8.17 43.17 12.33
CA SER A 544 9.51 42.95 11.83
C SER A 544 9.48 42.61 10.33
N GLY A 545 10.57 42.90 9.61
CA GLY A 545 10.67 42.66 8.17
C GLY A 545 10.07 43.77 7.29
N SER A 546 9.79 43.43 6.04
CA SER A 546 9.22 44.35 5.03
C SER A 546 7.71 44.13 4.91
N PRO A 547 6.94 45.18 4.56
CA PRO A 547 5.51 45.04 4.35
C PRO A 547 5.21 44.12 3.16
N VAL A 548 4.20 43.27 3.32
CA VAL A 548 3.70 42.33 2.32
C VAL A 548 2.51 42.94 1.61
N THR A 549 2.51 42.88 0.28
CA THR A 549 1.40 43.39 -0.55
C THR A 549 0.59 42.26 -1.21
N GLU A 550 1.19 41.08 -1.35
CA GLU A 550 0.56 39.91 -1.96
C GLU A 550 1.17 38.60 -1.43
N ILE A 551 0.37 37.54 -1.49
CA ILE A 551 0.79 36.14 -1.37
C ILE A 551 1.12 35.68 -2.79
N THR A 552 2.33 35.15 -2.98
CA THR A 552 2.85 34.78 -4.29
C THR A 552 2.33 33.41 -4.74
N HIS A 553 2.43 33.13 -6.05
CA HIS A 553 2.06 31.83 -6.62
C HIS A 553 2.89 30.65 -6.08
N THR A 554 4.07 30.90 -5.49
CA THR A 554 4.93 29.87 -4.90
C THR A 554 4.70 29.65 -3.41
N ASP A 555 3.94 30.52 -2.74
CA ASP A 555 3.67 30.39 -1.32
C ASP A 555 2.87 29.13 -0.99
N THR A 556 3.13 28.58 0.20
CA THR A 556 2.47 27.39 0.72
C THR A 556 2.14 27.56 2.20
N GLY A 557 1.05 26.92 2.65
CA GLY A 557 0.65 26.88 4.06
C GLY A 557 -0.28 28.03 4.45
N ASP A 558 -0.95 27.87 5.59
CA ASP A 558 -1.81 28.92 6.13
C ASP A 558 -0.99 30.16 6.51
N LYS A 559 -1.49 31.35 6.14
CA LYS A 559 -0.81 32.63 6.36
C LYS A 559 -1.57 33.49 7.35
N THR A 560 -0.86 34.22 8.20
CA THR A 560 -1.43 35.25 9.06
C THR A 560 -0.67 36.56 8.84
N PHE A 561 -1.41 37.67 8.68
CA PHE A 561 -0.84 39.00 8.49
C PHE A 561 -1.42 40.00 9.48
N TYR A 562 -0.59 40.97 9.90
CA TYR A 562 -0.91 41.97 10.90
C TYR A 562 -0.81 43.37 10.28
N ALA A 563 -1.87 44.17 10.43
CA ALA A 563 -1.89 45.54 9.94
C ALA A 563 -1.04 46.45 10.83
N LYS A 564 -0.07 47.16 10.25
CA LYS A 564 0.70 48.18 10.95
C LYS A 564 0.04 49.55 10.78
N TRP A 565 -0.07 50.28 11.88
CA TRP A 565 -0.67 51.60 11.94
C TRP A 565 0.35 52.62 12.47
N ALA A 566 0.29 53.85 11.95
CA ALA A 566 0.97 55.00 12.53
C ALA A 566 -0.06 56.06 12.86
N GLU A 567 0.09 56.76 13.99
CA GLU A 567 -0.80 57.87 14.35
C GLU A 567 -0.83 58.90 13.21
N ALA A 568 -2.05 59.34 12.89
CA ALA A 568 -2.30 60.29 11.82
C ALA A 568 -2.54 61.68 12.43
N TYR A 569 -1.69 62.62 12.07
CA TYR A 569 -1.81 64.02 12.43
C TYR A 569 -2.26 64.81 11.21
N THR A 570 -3.11 65.81 11.44
CA THR A 570 -3.69 66.60 10.37
C THR A 570 -2.83 67.83 10.12
N VAL A 571 -2.54 68.12 8.86
CA VAL A 571 -2.03 69.41 8.41
C VAL A 571 -3.19 70.17 7.80
N THR A 572 -3.53 71.32 8.38
CA THR A 572 -4.54 72.24 7.87
C THR A 572 -3.84 73.52 7.41
N ALA A 573 -4.03 73.92 6.16
CA ALA A 573 -3.44 75.13 5.62
C ALA A 573 -4.50 76.08 5.06
N HIS A 574 -4.44 77.34 5.49
CA HIS A 574 -5.38 78.39 5.13
C HIS A 574 -4.70 79.48 4.30
N GLY A 575 -5.43 80.02 3.33
CA GLY A 575 -4.97 81.18 2.56
C GLY A 575 -3.82 80.87 1.61
N LEU A 576 -3.69 79.62 1.16
CA LEU A 576 -2.78 79.22 0.09
C LEU A 576 -3.27 79.76 -1.26
N TYR A 577 -2.34 80.23 -2.11
CA TYR A 577 -2.60 80.80 -3.44
C TYR A 577 -1.58 80.25 -4.44
N GLY A 578 -1.80 79.03 -4.94
CA GLY A 578 -0.91 78.41 -5.93
C GLY A 578 -1.58 77.26 -6.69
N VAL A 579 -1.37 77.20 -8.00
CA VAL A 579 -2.02 76.25 -8.93
C VAL A 579 -1.45 74.82 -8.80
N VAL A 580 -0.25 74.68 -8.25
CA VAL A 580 0.54 73.43 -8.24
C VAL A 580 -0.03 72.35 -7.30
N MET A 581 -0.77 72.74 -6.24
CA MET A 581 -1.40 71.81 -5.29
C MET A 581 -2.82 71.39 -5.70
N GLY A 582 -3.32 71.83 -6.87
CA GLY A 582 -4.67 71.50 -7.35
C GLY A 582 -5.81 72.11 -6.53
N ILE A 583 -5.51 73.06 -5.64
CA ILE A 583 -6.49 73.76 -4.79
C ILE A 583 -6.93 75.07 -5.44
N THR A 584 -8.21 75.44 -5.28
CA THR A 584 -8.69 76.75 -5.71
C THR A 584 -8.09 77.81 -4.79
N PRO A 585 -7.55 78.93 -5.30
CA PRO A 585 -6.96 79.97 -4.46
C PRO A 585 -7.91 80.43 -3.35
N GLY A 586 -7.48 80.28 -2.09
CA GLY A 586 -8.29 80.60 -0.91
C GLY A 586 -9.04 79.43 -0.25
N GLU A 587 -9.01 78.22 -0.81
CA GLU A 587 -9.53 77.01 -0.17
C GLU A 587 -8.65 76.54 1.01
N ILE A 588 -9.26 75.79 1.92
CA ILE A 588 -8.56 75.15 3.05
C ILE A 588 -8.00 73.82 2.54
N PHE A 589 -6.69 73.64 2.66
CA PHE A 589 -6.05 72.36 2.40
C PHE A 589 -5.98 71.55 3.70
N THR A 590 -6.42 70.29 3.64
CA THR A 590 -6.34 69.38 4.78
C THR A 590 -5.81 68.02 4.32
N ALA A 591 -4.74 67.54 4.95
CA ALA A 591 -4.16 66.22 4.67
C ALA A 591 -3.62 65.57 5.95
N LYS A 592 -3.55 64.22 5.96
CA LYS A 592 -3.06 63.44 7.11
C LYS A 592 -1.65 62.91 6.85
N TYR A 593 -0.80 63.01 7.86
CA TYR A 593 0.59 62.57 7.83
C TYR A 593 0.94 61.83 9.13
N ALA A 594 1.93 60.95 9.09
CA ALA A 594 2.51 60.37 10.31
C ALA A 594 3.67 61.24 10.79
N ALA A 595 3.98 61.20 12.09
CA ALA A 595 5.17 61.87 12.62
C ALA A 595 6.43 61.40 11.88
N GLY A 596 7.29 62.34 11.51
CA GLY A 596 8.50 62.08 10.72
C GLY A 596 8.29 62.15 9.19
N ASP A 597 7.05 62.12 8.70
CA ASP A 597 6.78 62.30 7.26
C ASP A 597 7.21 63.73 6.84
N THR A 598 7.68 63.89 5.60
CA THR A 598 8.01 65.21 5.05
C THR A 598 6.76 65.84 4.45
N VAL A 599 6.41 67.03 4.91
CA VAL A 599 5.26 67.80 4.45
C VAL A 599 5.76 68.98 3.63
N VAL A 600 5.24 69.12 2.41
CA VAL A 600 5.52 70.26 1.53
C VAL A 600 4.22 71.00 1.26
N LEU A 601 4.18 72.29 1.56
CA LEU A 601 3.03 73.17 1.31
C LEU A 601 3.43 74.29 0.35
N GLN A 602 2.76 74.34 -0.80
CA GLN A 602 2.94 75.44 -1.74
C GLN A 602 2.05 76.62 -1.36
N ILE A 603 2.68 77.78 -1.10
CA ILE A 603 2.02 79.03 -0.73
C ILE A 603 1.66 79.85 -1.97
N GLY A 604 2.58 79.92 -2.94
CA GLY A 604 2.46 80.65 -4.20
C GLY A 604 2.37 82.18 -4.08
N LYS A 605 1.71 82.83 -5.06
CA LYS A 605 1.58 84.29 -5.22
C LYS A 605 0.11 84.71 -5.26
N ARG A 606 -0.21 85.84 -4.64
CA ARG A 606 -1.54 86.48 -4.71
C ARG A 606 -1.44 87.88 -5.31
N ASP A 607 -2.07 88.11 -6.46
CA ASP A 607 -2.01 89.40 -7.15
C ASP A 607 -2.61 90.55 -6.31
N GLY A 608 -1.88 91.67 -6.26
CA GLY A 608 -2.27 92.86 -5.49
C GLY A 608 -1.99 92.77 -3.98
N TYR A 609 -1.35 91.70 -3.51
CA TYR A 609 -1.00 91.49 -2.10
C TYR A 609 0.46 91.04 -1.97
N THR A 610 1.12 91.41 -0.88
CA THR A 610 2.42 90.84 -0.48
C THR A 610 2.21 89.91 0.72
N LEU A 611 3.05 88.87 0.84
CA LEU A 611 3.07 88.01 2.02
C LEU A 611 3.51 88.84 3.23
N ARG A 612 2.70 88.84 4.29
CA ARG A 612 3.01 89.58 5.53
C ARG A 612 3.71 88.68 6.54
N SER A 613 3.12 87.51 6.83
CA SER A 613 3.62 86.55 7.82
C SER A 613 2.90 85.21 7.69
N LEU A 614 3.44 84.18 8.32
CA LEU A 614 2.68 82.96 8.63
C LEU A 614 2.20 83.01 10.08
N THR A 615 0.99 82.50 10.32
CA THR A 615 0.59 82.08 11.66
C THR A 615 0.71 80.57 11.70
N LEU A 616 1.56 80.06 12.58
CA LEU A 616 1.86 78.63 12.72
C LEU A 616 1.34 78.14 14.06
N GLU A 617 0.71 76.97 14.06
CA GLU A 617 0.30 76.26 15.27
C GLU A 617 0.76 74.81 15.16
N GLY A 618 1.29 74.26 16.26
CA GLY A 618 1.87 72.91 16.29
C GLY A 618 3.28 72.80 15.71
N ILE A 619 3.82 73.88 15.12
CA ILE A 619 5.19 73.95 14.58
C ILE A 619 5.79 75.35 14.75
N SER A 620 7.12 75.45 14.92
CA SER A 620 7.84 76.72 14.96
C SER A 620 8.33 77.14 13.56
N GLU A 621 8.53 78.44 13.33
CA GLU A 621 9.07 78.92 12.05
C GLU A 621 10.49 78.40 11.79
N ASP A 622 11.29 78.17 12.84
CA ASP A 622 12.66 77.63 12.73
C ASP A 622 12.70 76.18 12.20
N ALA A 623 11.59 75.45 12.30
CA ALA A 623 11.47 74.09 11.76
C ALA A 623 11.06 74.07 10.28
N LEU A 624 10.80 75.25 9.67
CA LEU A 624 10.41 75.36 8.27
C LEU A 624 11.63 75.60 7.37
N THR A 625 11.69 74.85 6.28
CA THR A 625 12.59 75.14 5.16
C THR A 625 11.81 75.90 4.09
N TRP A 626 12.26 77.11 3.76
CA TRP A 626 11.58 77.95 2.77
C TRP A 626 12.09 77.73 1.36
N ALA A 627 11.16 77.63 0.41
CA ALA A 627 11.42 77.76 -1.01
C ALA A 627 10.96 79.15 -1.49
N ALA A 628 11.89 79.94 -2.06
CA ALA A 628 11.61 81.27 -2.64
C ALA A 628 10.87 82.27 -1.71
N LYS A 629 11.27 82.35 -0.42
CA LYS A 629 10.65 83.19 0.64
C LYS A 629 10.44 84.65 0.19
N ASP A 630 11.49 85.26 -0.37
CA ASP A 630 11.54 86.70 -0.65
C ASP A 630 11.17 87.06 -2.10
N VAL A 631 10.90 86.06 -2.95
CA VAL A 631 10.57 86.27 -4.37
C VAL A 631 9.08 86.07 -4.55
N GLU A 632 8.35 87.07 -5.08
CA GLU A 632 6.94 86.88 -5.44
C GLU A 632 6.85 85.91 -6.62
N SER A 633 6.60 84.63 -6.30
CA SER A 633 6.61 83.52 -7.24
C SER A 633 5.50 82.53 -6.93
N GLU A 634 4.94 81.94 -7.98
CA GLU A 634 4.00 80.82 -7.88
C GLU A 634 4.65 79.56 -7.25
N GLN A 635 5.98 79.51 -7.22
CA GLN A 635 6.75 78.41 -6.63
C GLN A 635 7.09 78.59 -5.15
N ARG A 636 6.62 79.67 -4.51
CA ARG A 636 6.89 79.89 -3.09
C ARG A 636 6.24 78.81 -2.24
N GLY A 637 6.98 78.21 -1.32
CA GLY A 637 6.49 77.13 -0.47
C GLY A 637 7.30 76.95 0.81
N ILE A 638 6.80 76.08 1.67
CA ILE A 638 7.47 75.65 2.91
C ILE A 638 7.50 74.12 2.97
N GLU A 639 8.58 73.59 3.53
CA GLU A 639 8.77 72.17 3.82
C GLU A 639 9.09 71.98 5.29
N PHE A 640 8.55 70.94 5.90
CA PHE A 640 8.84 70.57 7.29
C PHE A 640 8.65 69.07 7.55
N THR A 641 9.32 68.57 8.59
CA THR A 641 9.07 67.22 9.12
C THR A 641 7.88 67.25 10.05
N MET A 642 6.91 66.36 9.83
CA MET A 642 5.68 66.30 10.60
C MET A 642 5.99 66.00 12.08
N PRO A 643 5.57 66.88 13.02
CA PRO A 643 5.72 66.59 14.44
C PRO A 643 4.69 65.56 14.92
N ALA A 644 4.84 65.08 16.15
CA ALA A 644 3.84 64.24 16.84
C ALA A 644 2.63 65.08 17.31
N GLY A 645 1.99 65.80 16.39
CA GLY A 645 0.87 66.69 16.63
C GLY A 645 0.37 67.35 15.35
N SER A 646 -0.92 67.70 15.30
CA SER A 646 -1.52 68.38 14.15
C SER A 646 -0.94 69.79 13.97
N VAL A 647 -0.75 70.18 12.70
CA VAL A 647 -0.14 71.46 12.33
C VAL A 647 -1.15 72.32 11.58
N SER A 648 -1.28 73.59 11.98
CA SER A 648 -2.05 74.59 11.23
C SER A 648 -1.14 75.68 10.69
N VAL A 649 -1.27 75.97 9.40
CA VAL A 649 -0.52 77.02 8.70
C VAL A 649 -1.51 78.02 8.12
N THR A 650 -1.52 79.25 8.62
CA THR A 650 -2.31 80.34 8.03
C THR A 650 -1.41 81.35 7.36
N VAL A 651 -1.62 81.58 6.06
CA VAL A 651 -0.88 82.56 5.28
C VAL A 651 -1.54 83.93 5.37
N ASN A 652 -0.86 84.90 5.98
CA ASN A 652 -1.38 86.25 6.14
C ASN A 652 -0.89 87.16 5.00
N TRP A 653 -1.84 87.65 4.20
CA TRP A 653 -1.59 88.56 3.08
C TRP A 653 -1.85 90.02 3.48
N ARG A 654 -1.04 90.97 2.97
CA ARG A 654 -1.29 92.42 3.09
C ARG A 654 -1.56 93.03 1.70
N PRO A 655 -2.60 93.87 1.51
CA PRO A 655 -2.83 94.55 0.24
C PRO A 655 -1.69 95.51 -0.09
N ASN A 656 -1.32 95.60 -1.36
CA ASN A 656 -0.37 96.58 -1.85
C ASN A 656 -1.13 97.86 -2.22
N SER A 657 -1.30 98.82 -1.30
CA SER A 657 -1.88 100.14 -1.65
C SER A 657 -1.06 101.32 -1.11
N SER A 658 -0.85 102.26 -2.03
CA SER A 658 -0.11 103.51 -1.93
C SER A 658 -0.80 104.53 -1.02
N GLY A 659 -0.11 104.99 0.03
CA GLY A 659 -0.55 106.13 0.84
C GLY A 659 0.02 106.11 2.26
N SER A 660 1.07 106.87 2.48
CA SER A 660 1.73 107.07 3.78
C SER A 660 0.82 107.76 4.81
N SER A 661 0.73 107.20 6.01
CA SER A 661 0.72 108.00 7.25
C SER A 661 1.03 107.09 8.45
N SER A 662 2.24 107.24 8.98
CA SER A 662 2.63 106.78 10.30
C SER A 662 1.76 107.47 11.35
N SER A 663 0.77 106.76 11.89
CA SER A 663 0.21 107.09 13.20
C SER A 663 0.62 106.00 14.16
N SER A 664 1.26 106.40 15.25
CA SER A 664 1.50 105.58 16.43
C SER A 664 0.14 105.19 17.00
N GLY A 665 -0.43 104.09 16.49
CA GLY A 665 -1.66 103.52 17.03
C GLY A 665 -1.37 103.06 18.45
N SER A 666 -2.02 103.68 19.42
CA SER A 666 -1.97 103.25 20.82
C SER A 666 -2.35 101.77 20.88
N SER A 667 -1.43 100.91 21.34
CA SER A 667 -1.73 99.49 21.55
C SER A 667 -2.56 99.35 22.83
N TYR A 668 -3.66 98.60 22.77
CA TYR A 668 -4.53 98.37 23.90
C TYR A 668 -4.30 96.96 24.46
N ALA A 669 -4.34 96.82 25.79
CA ALA A 669 -4.12 95.55 26.46
C ALA A 669 -5.34 94.62 26.34
N VAL A 670 -5.08 93.33 26.13
CA VAL A 670 -6.05 92.24 26.21
C VAL A 670 -5.76 91.46 27.48
N SER A 671 -6.69 91.51 28.45
CA SER A 671 -6.55 90.84 29.74
C SER A 671 -7.40 89.57 29.78
N ALA A 672 -6.79 88.43 30.12
CA ALA A 672 -7.50 87.18 30.39
C ALA A 672 -7.18 86.75 31.84
N PRO A 673 -8.06 87.01 32.81
CA PRO A 673 -7.90 86.49 34.18
C PRO A 673 -7.88 84.96 34.18
N SER A 674 -7.24 84.36 35.17
CA SER A 674 -7.23 82.89 35.34
C SER A 674 -8.65 82.36 35.48
N ALA A 675 -9.02 81.40 34.64
CA ALA A 675 -10.29 80.70 34.72
C ALA A 675 -10.15 79.43 35.58
N LYS A 676 -11.27 78.92 36.11
CA LYS A 676 -11.34 77.67 36.86
C LYS A 676 -11.73 76.55 35.90
N ASN A 677 -11.05 75.40 35.97
CA ASN A 677 -11.30 74.21 35.14
C ASN A 677 -10.93 74.38 33.65
N GLY A 678 -9.97 75.26 33.36
CA GLY A 678 -9.39 75.43 32.03
C GLY A 678 -8.52 76.68 31.92
N ASP A 679 -7.72 76.74 30.86
CA ASP A 679 -6.81 77.82 30.53
C ASP A 679 -7.41 78.76 29.48
N VAL A 680 -7.15 80.06 29.63
CA VAL A 680 -7.51 81.09 28.64
C VAL A 680 -6.24 81.85 28.24
N THR A 681 -5.90 81.81 26.96
CA THR A 681 -4.76 82.55 26.42
C THR A 681 -5.20 83.46 25.28
N VAL A 682 -4.48 84.57 25.10
CA VAL A 682 -4.78 85.59 24.08
C VAL A 682 -3.52 85.95 23.31
N SER A 683 -3.63 86.07 22.00
CA SER A 683 -2.54 86.45 21.12
C SER A 683 -3.03 87.41 20.02
N PRO A 684 -2.42 88.62 19.89
CA PRO A 684 -1.39 89.19 20.75
C PRO A 684 -1.95 89.77 22.07
N LYS A 685 -1.12 89.87 23.13
CA LYS A 685 -1.50 90.46 24.44
C LYS A 685 -1.73 91.99 24.41
N ASN A 686 -1.21 92.65 23.37
CA ASN A 686 -1.46 94.06 23.06
C ASN A 686 -1.75 94.18 21.55
N ALA A 687 -2.81 94.88 21.18
CA ALA A 687 -3.25 95.01 19.79
C ALA A 687 -3.70 96.44 19.49
N SER A 688 -3.51 96.91 18.27
CA SER A 688 -4.01 98.22 17.81
C SER A 688 -5.47 98.12 17.37
N LYS A 689 -6.20 99.23 17.39
CA LYS A 689 -7.59 99.26 16.91
C LYS A 689 -7.68 98.71 15.48
N GLY A 690 -8.54 97.72 15.27
CA GLY A 690 -8.73 97.06 13.97
C GLY A 690 -7.91 95.78 13.79
N ASP A 691 -6.93 95.49 14.66
CA ASP A 691 -6.19 94.24 14.64
C ASP A 691 -7.09 93.06 15.07
N ARG A 692 -6.78 91.88 14.54
CA ARG A 692 -7.46 90.65 14.95
C ARG A 692 -6.73 90.04 16.14
N VAL A 693 -7.48 89.75 17.20
CA VAL A 693 -6.98 89.06 18.39
C VAL A 693 -7.60 87.67 18.41
N THR A 694 -6.76 86.66 18.66
CA THR A 694 -7.19 85.27 18.86
C THR A 694 -7.18 84.95 20.35
N ILE A 695 -8.28 84.38 20.80
CA ILE A 695 -8.46 83.78 22.11
C ILE A 695 -8.35 82.27 21.91
N THR A 696 -7.59 81.60 22.75
CA THR A 696 -7.54 80.14 22.83
C THR A 696 -7.93 79.73 24.23
N VAL A 697 -9.05 79.03 24.35
CA VAL A 697 -9.52 78.41 25.58
C VAL A 697 -9.22 76.92 25.51
N LYS A 698 -8.64 76.38 26.58
CA LYS A 698 -8.34 74.96 26.71
C LYS A 698 -9.00 74.46 28.00
N PRO A 699 -10.07 73.69 27.95
CA PRO A 699 -10.64 73.10 29.15
C PRO A 699 -9.64 72.13 29.82
N ASP A 700 -9.73 72.03 31.14
CA ASP A 700 -9.07 70.96 31.90
C ASP A 700 -9.75 69.62 31.62
N SER A 701 -9.04 68.51 31.88
CA SER A 701 -9.58 67.16 31.68
C SER A 701 -10.91 66.97 32.40
N GLY A 702 -11.95 66.54 31.68
CA GLY A 702 -13.30 66.35 32.22
C GLY A 702 -14.18 67.60 32.17
N TYR A 703 -13.77 68.64 31.43
CA TYR A 703 -14.57 69.84 31.17
C TYR A 703 -14.58 70.20 29.65
N GLU A 704 -15.61 70.89 29.19
CA GLU A 704 -15.75 71.49 27.87
C GLU A 704 -16.03 73.00 27.99
N VAL A 705 -15.89 73.75 26.90
CA VAL A 705 -16.10 75.21 26.89
C VAL A 705 -17.59 75.52 26.96
N GLY A 706 -18.05 76.13 28.05
CA GLY A 706 -19.43 76.56 28.24
C GLY A 706 -19.74 77.91 27.56
N SER A 707 -18.96 78.95 27.87
CA SER A 707 -19.14 80.27 27.26
C SER A 707 -17.82 81.05 27.17
N VAL A 708 -17.69 81.94 26.17
CA VAL A 708 -16.56 82.87 26.03
C VAL A 708 -17.10 84.26 25.74
N THR A 709 -16.68 85.23 26.56
CA THR A 709 -17.15 86.62 26.50
C THR A 709 -15.98 87.58 26.46
N VAL A 710 -16.09 88.65 25.66
CA VAL A 710 -15.09 89.73 25.59
C VAL A 710 -15.78 91.06 25.85
N LEU A 711 -15.35 91.75 26.90
CA LEU A 711 -15.89 93.05 27.30
C LEU A 711 -14.92 94.18 27.00
N ASP A 712 -15.42 95.28 26.44
CA ASP A 712 -14.65 96.52 26.32
C ASP A 712 -14.52 97.26 27.67
N SER A 713 -13.75 98.35 27.69
CA SER A 713 -13.55 99.17 28.89
C SER A 713 -14.81 99.83 29.48
N LYS A 714 -15.94 99.81 28.76
CA LYS A 714 -17.24 100.33 29.19
C LYS A 714 -18.20 99.20 29.61
N GLY A 715 -17.78 97.95 29.53
CA GLY A 715 -18.59 96.78 29.86
C GLY A 715 -19.48 96.30 28.72
N ASN A 716 -19.26 96.73 27.47
CA ASN A 716 -20.03 96.24 26.32
C ASN A 716 -19.39 94.96 25.76
N GLU A 717 -20.22 93.97 25.40
CA GLU A 717 -19.78 92.76 24.74
C GLU A 717 -19.36 93.00 23.29
N LEU A 718 -18.23 92.41 22.91
CA LEU A 718 -17.72 92.41 21.55
C LEU A 718 -18.20 91.17 20.80
N LYS A 719 -18.53 91.35 19.52
CA LYS A 719 -18.90 90.23 18.65
C LYS A 719 -17.70 89.31 18.41
N LEU A 720 -17.82 88.07 18.85
CA LEU A 720 -16.84 87.02 18.58
C LEU A 720 -17.14 86.30 17.26
N THR A 721 -16.09 85.85 16.61
CA THR A 721 -16.17 84.87 15.52
C THR A 721 -15.55 83.58 16.03
N ASP A 722 -16.39 82.57 16.26
CA ASP A 722 -15.96 81.21 16.58
C ASP A 722 -15.15 80.62 15.42
N LYS A 723 -14.02 79.99 15.75
CA LYS A 723 -13.10 79.33 14.82
C LYS A 723 -12.99 77.83 15.04
N GLY A 724 -13.72 77.26 16.02
CA GLY A 724 -13.60 75.86 16.44
C GLY A 724 -12.41 75.62 17.37
N ASP A 725 -12.31 74.41 17.93
CA ASP A 725 -11.20 73.95 18.78
C ASP A 725 -10.86 74.88 19.97
N GLY A 726 -11.88 75.48 20.58
CA GLY A 726 -11.69 76.43 21.67
C GLY A 726 -11.04 77.76 21.22
N LYS A 727 -11.11 78.12 19.94
CA LYS A 727 -10.55 79.38 19.44
C LYS A 727 -11.62 80.37 19.01
N TYR A 728 -11.46 81.60 19.46
CA TYR A 728 -12.36 82.71 19.14
C TYR A 728 -11.55 83.89 18.62
N THR A 729 -12.08 84.63 17.65
CA THR A 729 -11.43 85.86 17.17
C THR A 729 -12.35 87.06 17.31
N PHE A 730 -11.78 88.21 17.64
CA PHE A 730 -12.47 89.49 17.61
C PHE A 730 -11.57 90.58 17.04
N THR A 731 -12.19 91.68 16.62
CA THR A 731 -11.47 92.87 16.15
C THR A 731 -11.26 93.81 17.32
N MET A 732 -10.01 94.19 17.58
CA MET A 732 -9.64 95.01 18.72
C MET A 732 -10.31 96.39 18.65
N PRO A 733 -11.05 96.81 19.68
CA PRO A 733 -11.60 98.17 19.75
C PRO A 733 -10.50 99.19 20.08
N GLY A 734 -10.87 100.47 20.12
CA GLY A 734 -9.98 101.55 20.56
C GLY A 734 -9.80 101.65 22.08
N SER A 735 -9.83 100.52 22.81
CA SER A 735 -9.78 100.47 24.27
C SER A 735 -9.31 99.10 24.78
N LYS A 736 -8.95 99.01 26.07
CA LYS A 736 -8.63 97.73 26.72
C LYS A 736 -9.83 96.79 26.72
N VAL A 737 -9.58 95.49 26.65
CA VAL A 737 -10.63 94.47 26.69
C VAL A 737 -10.29 93.38 27.72
N THR A 738 -11.33 92.77 28.28
CA THR A 738 -11.23 91.64 29.21
C THR A 738 -11.90 90.43 28.59
N VAL A 739 -11.20 89.31 28.56
CA VAL A 739 -11.69 88.01 28.08
C VAL A 739 -12.01 87.13 29.28
N THR A 740 -13.20 86.55 29.30
CA THR A 740 -13.64 85.57 30.31
C THR A 740 -14.17 84.32 29.62
N ALA A 741 -13.83 83.15 30.17
CA ALA A 741 -14.36 81.87 29.71
C ALA A 741 -14.93 81.07 30.89
N GLU A 742 -16.01 80.34 30.65
CA GLU A 742 -16.65 79.41 31.57
C GLU A 742 -16.55 77.99 31.01
N PHE A 743 -16.26 77.00 31.88
CA PHE A 743 -16.09 75.59 31.52
C PHE A 743 -17.10 74.72 32.27
N VAL A 744 -17.74 73.77 31.57
CA VAL A 744 -18.77 72.84 32.10
C VAL A 744 -18.27 71.41 32.02
N GLU A 745 -18.74 70.46 32.83
CA GLU A 745 -18.21 69.08 32.84
C GLU A 745 -18.45 68.34 31.51
N GLU A 746 -17.40 67.72 30.98
CA GLU A 746 -17.36 67.01 29.69
C GLU A 746 -18.21 65.74 29.75
N GLN A 747 -19.18 65.64 28.83
CA GLN A 747 -19.97 64.42 28.66
C GLN A 747 -19.12 63.37 27.91
N ALA A 748 -19.09 62.14 28.43
CA ALA A 748 -18.26 61.08 27.88
C ALA A 748 -18.60 60.81 26.40
N ALA A 749 -17.56 60.57 25.58
CA ALA A 749 -17.73 60.23 24.18
C ALA A 749 -18.58 58.97 24.03
N SER A 750 -19.54 59.02 23.11
CA SER A 750 -20.45 57.90 22.88
C SER A 750 -19.70 56.66 22.42
N ILE A 751 -19.95 55.57 23.14
CA ILE A 751 -19.37 54.24 22.94
C ILE A 751 -19.93 53.48 21.71
N PHE A 752 -20.99 53.98 21.06
CA PHE A 752 -21.56 53.38 19.86
C PHE A 752 -21.82 54.44 18.78
N ALA A 753 -21.49 54.11 17.53
CA ALA A 753 -21.57 55.05 16.41
C ALA A 753 -22.99 55.55 16.10
N ASP A 754 -24.04 54.78 16.45
CA ASP A 754 -25.45 55.12 16.28
C ASP A 754 -26.12 55.68 17.55
N VAL A 755 -25.31 56.11 18.53
CA VAL A 755 -25.76 56.80 19.73
C VAL A 755 -25.09 58.17 19.73
N PRO A 756 -25.74 59.24 19.27
CA PRO A 756 -25.21 60.59 19.44
C PRO A 756 -24.99 60.93 20.93
N ALA A 757 -24.05 61.83 21.26
CA ALA A 757 -23.77 62.17 22.66
C ALA A 757 -24.90 63.00 23.31
N ASP A 758 -25.66 63.75 22.50
CA ASP A 758 -26.70 64.70 22.93
C ASP A 758 -28.12 64.11 22.97
N VAL A 759 -28.30 62.83 22.64
CA VAL A 759 -29.62 62.19 22.66
C VAL A 759 -30.01 61.70 24.07
N TYR A 760 -31.31 61.77 24.38
CA TYR A 760 -31.87 61.50 25.71
C TYR A 760 -31.46 60.16 26.36
N TYR A 761 -31.07 59.16 25.58
CA TYR A 761 -30.68 57.83 26.05
C TYR A 761 -29.16 57.62 26.13
N ALA A 762 -28.32 58.56 25.71
CA ALA A 762 -26.86 58.40 25.68
C ALA A 762 -26.29 57.97 27.05
N LYS A 763 -26.65 58.71 28.11
CA LYS A 763 -26.26 58.39 29.50
C LYS A 763 -26.74 57.00 29.96
N ALA A 764 -27.95 56.63 29.57
CA ALA A 764 -28.51 55.33 29.93
C ALA A 764 -27.76 54.18 29.23
N VAL A 765 -27.38 54.37 27.96
CA VAL A 765 -26.60 53.41 27.19
C VAL A 765 -25.20 53.24 27.79
N GLU A 766 -24.50 54.33 28.09
CA GLU A 766 -23.20 54.29 28.76
C GLU A 766 -23.26 53.56 30.10
N TRP A 767 -24.25 53.89 30.92
CA TRP A 767 -24.48 53.21 32.19
C TRP A 767 -24.69 51.70 31.99
N ALA A 768 -25.52 51.31 31.02
CA ALA A 768 -25.81 49.90 30.76
C ALA A 768 -24.58 49.12 30.30
N VAL A 769 -23.72 49.72 29.48
CA VAL A 769 -22.45 49.10 29.08
C VAL A 769 -21.48 49.01 30.26
N LYS A 770 -21.33 50.09 31.03
CA LYS A 770 -20.47 50.10 32.23
C LYS A 770 -20.89 49.05 33.27
N LYS A 771 -22.19 48.76 33.37
CA LYS A 771 -22.74 47.72 34.25
C LYS A 771 -22.74 46.32 33.63
N GLY A 772 -22.29 46.15 32.39
CA GLY A 772 -22.28 44.86 31.70
C GLY A 772 -23.67 44.34 31.32
N ILE A 773 -24.68 45.22 31.27
CA ILE A 773 -26.06 44.86 30.94
C ILE A 773 -26.21 44.55 29.44
N THR A 774 -25.47 45.28 28.60
CA THR A 774 -25.44 45.10 27.15
C THR A 774 -24.06 45.46 26.61
N ASN A 775 -23.66 44.83 25.51
CA ASN A 775 -22.43 45.17 24.77
C ASN A 775 -22.75 45.75 23.37
N GLY A 776 -24.02 46.16 23.14
CA GLY A 776 -24.49 46.52 21.81
C GLY A 776 -24.70 45.32 20.89
N LYS A 777 -24.58 45.52 19.58
CA LYS A 777 -24.67 44.52 18.52
C LYS A 777 -23.27 44.19 18.01
N ALA A 778 -23.12 43.02 17.37
CA ALA A 778 -21.83 42.53 16.90
C ALA A 778 -21.12 43.44 15.86
N ASN A 779 -21.85 44.38 15.25
CA ASN A 779 -21.33 45.34 14.28
C ASN A 779 -20.90 46.68 14.90
N GLY A 780 -20.74 46.77 16.22
CA GLY A 780 -20.32 48.00 16.91
C GLY A 780 -21.42 49.06 17.02
N LEU A 781 -22.68 48.72 16.71
CA LEU A 781 -23.85 49.59 16.89
C LEU A 781 -24.63 49.21 18.15
N PHE A 782 -25.29 50.17 18.78
CA PHE A 782 -26.23 49.90 19.87
C PHE A 782 -27.58 49.36 19.34
N GLY A 783 -28.03 49.85 18.19
CA GLY A 783 -29.36 49.60 17.62
C GLY A 783 -30.46 50.39 18.31
N SER A 784 -30.26 51.69 18.56
CA SER A 784 -31.12 52.53 19.43
C SER A 784 -32.62 52.41 19.15
N ASN A 785 -33.01 52.36 17.87
CA ASN A 785 -34.40 52.30 17.42
C ASN A 785 -34.90 50.87 17.14
N ASP A 786 -34.07 49.83 17.30
CA ASP A 786 -34.50 48.46 17.08
C ASP A 786 -35.52 48.06 18.15
N LEU A 787 -36.58 47.38 17.72
CA LEU A 787 -37.58 46.83 18.62
C LEU A 787 -36.99 45.65 19.41
N CYS A 788 -37.19 45.66 20.72
CA CYS A 788 -36.67 44.63 21.60
C CYS A 788 -37.63 43.45 21.72
N THR A 789 -37.06 42.25 21.69
CA THR A 789 -37.83 41.04 21.98
C THR A 789 -38.01 40.82 23.47
N ARG A 790 -39.00 40.01 23.85
CA ARG A 790 -39.24 39.62 25.26
C ARG A 790 -38.01 38.97 25.89
N GLY A 791 -37.29 38.13 25.14
CA GLY A 791 -36.03 37.52 25.60
C GLY A 791 -34.93 38.54 25.90
N GLN A 792 -34.79 39.57 25.06
CA GLN A 792 -33.80 40.63 25.26
C GLN A 792 -34.09 41.47 26.51
N ILE A 793 -35.36 41.84 26.74
CA ILE A 793 -35.75 42.66 27.90
C ILE A 793 -35.48 41.95 29.21
N VAL A 794 -35.92 40.68 29.31
CA VAL A 794 -35.70 39.88 30.52
C VAL A 794 -34.21 39.64 30.75
N THR A 795 -33.42 39.49 29.69
CA THR A 795 -31.96 39.39 29.81
C THR A 795 -31.32 40.67 30.34
N PHE A 796 -31.75 41.85 29.87
CA PHE A 796 -31.25 43.13 30.39
C PHE A 796 -31.60 43.31 31.87
N LEU A 797 -32.84 42.99 32.24
CA LEU A 797 -33.30 43.05 33.62
C LEU A 797 -32.54 42.09 34.53
N TRP A 798 -32.33 40.85 34.09
CA TRP A 798 -31.56 39.85 34.84
C TRP A 798 -30.10 40.27 35.06
N ARG A 799 -29.45 40.84 34.04
CA ARG A 799 -28.09 41.39 34.18
C ARG A 799 -28.05 42.60 35.11
N ALA A 800 -29.06 43.46 35.05
CA ALA A 800 -29.18 44.59 35.96
C ALA A 800 -29.33 44.16 37.42
N ALA A 801 -30.00 43.03 37.66
CA ALA A 801 -30.11 42.39 38.97
C ALA A 801 -28.82 41.66 39.41
N GLY A 802 -27.73 41.73 38.64
CA GLY A 802 -26.46 41.07 38.94
C GLY A 802 -26.35 39.63 38.45
N SER A 803 -27.18 39.23 37.49
CA SER A 803 -27.20 37.88 36.90
C SER A 803 -27.33 36.74 37.94
N PRO A 804 -28.30 36.79 38.87
CA PRO A 804 -28.49 35.74 39.87
C PRO A 804 -28.82 34.40 39.21
N ALA A 805 -28.17 33.32 39.67
CA ALA A 805 -28.45 31.98 39.17
C ALA A 805 -29.90 31.55 39.49
N PRO A 806 -30.64 30.95 38.54
CA PRO A 806 -31.98 30.43 38.79
C PRO A 806 -31.96 29.26 39.78
N LYS A 807 -33.01 29.15 40.60
CA LYS A 807 -33.17 28.16 41.67
C LYS A 807 -33.67 26.79 41.18
N GLY A 808 -34.11 26.70 39.92
CA GLY A 808 -34.72 25.51 39.33
C GLY A 808 -36.18 25.26 39.78
N THR A 809 -36.87 26.26 40.33
CA THR A 809 -38.22 26.07 40.94
C THR A 809 -39.38 26.30 39.98
N ALA A 810 -39.14 26.91 38.82
CA ALA A 810 -40.16 27.14 37.80
C ALA A 810 -39.87 26.35 36.52
N LYS A 811 -40.92 25.82 35.88
CA LYS A 811 -40.80 25.13 34.59
C LYS A 811 -40.62 26.17 33.48
N VAL A 812 -39.47 26.15 32.82
CA VAL A 812 -39.19 27.01 31.66
C VAL A 812 -40.00 26.53 30.44
N PRO A 813 -40.73 27.42 29.73
CA PRO A 813 -41.44 27.09 28.48
C PRO A 813 -40.55 26.49 27.40
N ALA A 814 -41.11 25.60 26.58
CA ALA A 814 -40.35 24.81 25.61
C ALA A 814 -39.74 25.62 24.46
N ASP A 815 -40.27 26.80 24.16
CA ASP A 815 -39.72 27.72 23.14
C ASP A 815 -38.43 28.43 23.61
N VAL A 816 -38.05 28.25 24.88
CA VAL A 816 -36.79 28.75 25.44
C VAL A 816 -35.82 27.58 25.54
N LEU A 817 -34.99 27.42 24.51
CA LEU A 817 -34.06 26.28 24.44
C LEU A 817 -32.95 26.37 25.50
N PRO A 818 -32.62 25.26 26.20
CA PRO A 818 -31.45 25.20 27.09
C PRO A 818 -30.18 25.64 26.38
N GLY A 819 -29.38 26.49 27.04
CA GLY A 819 -28.16 27.06 26.47
C GLY A 819 -28.36 28.28 25.57
N SER A 820 -29.60 28.69 25.30
CA SER A 820 -29.86 29.99 24.65
C SER A 820 -29.47 31.16 25.56
N TYR A 821 -29.12 32.30 24.96
CA TYR A 821 -28.61 33.48 25.70
C TYR A 821 -29.54 34.00 26.81
N CYS A 822 -30.83 33.69 26.73
CA CYS A 822 -31.85 34.14 27.67
C CYS A 822 -32.37 33.03 28.59
N TYR A 823 -31.87 31.78 28.49
CA TYR A 823 -32.44 30.64 29.23
C TYR A 823 -32.46 30.90 30.75
N ASP A 824 -31.31 31.22 31.33
CA ASP A 824 -31.18 31.48 32.77
C ASP A 824 -31.96 32.73 33.21
N ALA A 825 -31.98 33.76 32.37
CA ALA A 825 -32.72 34.99 32.63
C ALA A 825 -34.24 34.73 32.66
N VAL A 826 -34.76 33.91 31.73
CA VAL A 826 -36.18 33.54 31.70
C VAL A 826 -36.53 32.63 32.87
N ALA A 827 -35.68 31.66 33.20
CA ALA A 827 -35.86 30.81 34.37
C ALA A 827 -35.96 31.65 35.65
N TRP A 828 -35.01 32.58 35.87
CA TRP A 828 -35.03 33.50 36.99
C TRP A 828 -36.30 34.37 37.01
N ALA A 829 -36.74 34.88 35.86
CA ALA A 829 -37.92 35.73 35.77
C ALA A 829 -39.22 34.98 36.11
N LEU A 830 -39.34 33.71 35.71
CA LEU A 830 -40.49 32.86 36.07
C LEU A 830 -40.51 32.58 37.58
N GLU A 831 -39.36 32.28 38.17
CA GLU A 831 -39.25 31.98 39.61
C GLU A 831 -39.57 33.16 40.51
N ASN A 832 -39.24 34.38 40.06
CA ASN A 832 -39.50 35.61 40.81
C ASN A 832 -40.84 36.26 40.44
N GLY A 833 -41.69 35.57 39.65
CA GLY A 833 -43.02 36.07 39.29
C GLY A 833 -43.00 37.31 38.38
N ILE A 834 -41.88 37.59 37.71
CA ILE A 834 -41.73 38.72 36.78
C ILE A 834 -42.57 38.47 35.52
N THR A 835 -42.67 37.21 35.09
CA THR A 835 -43.47 36.79 33.94
C THR A 835 -44.08 35.41 34.19
N ASN A 836 -45.22 35.14 33.54
CA ASN A 836 -45.84 33.81 33.50
C ASN A 836 -45.79 33.20 32.08
N GLY A 837 -45.12 33.85 31.12
CA GLY A 837 -45.22 33.51 29.71
C GLY A 837 -46.41 34.20 29.02
N LEU A 838 -46.83 33.63 27.89
CA LEU A 838 -48.01 34.00 27.11
C LEU A 838 -49.11 32.95 27.36
N ASP A 839 -50.35 33.30 27.04
CA ASP A 839 -51.52 32.43 27.29
C ASP A 839 -51.49 31.12 26.48
N ASP A 840 -50.72 31.08 25.39
CA ASP A 840 -50.48 29.86 24.59
C ASP A 840 -49.47 28.89 25.22
N GLY A 841 -48.94 29.23 26.40
CA GLY A 841 -47.96 28.42 27.14
C GLY A 841 -46.51 28.62 26.70
N THR A 842 -46.25 29.53 25.75
CA THR A 842 -44.88 29.90 25.32
C THR A 842 -44.36 31.09 26.11
N PHE A 843 -43.04 31.33 26.08
CA PHE A 843 -42.49 32.59 26.55
C PHE A 843 -42.55 33.69 25.47
N GLY A 844 -42.39 33.31 24.20
CA GLY A 844 -42.32 34.21 23.06
C GLY A 844 -40.96 34.89 22.94
N VAL A 845 -39.85 34.13 22.98
CA VAL A 845 -38.45 34.65 23.05
C VAL A 845 -38.17 35.75 22.02
N ASN A 846 -38.64 35.57 20.78
CA ASN A 846 -38.41 36.48 19.66
C ASN A 846 -39.57 37.46 19.41
N SER A 847 -40.66 37.36 20.17
CA SER A 847 -41.79 38.27 20.03
C SER A 847 -41.39 39.65 20.52
N THR A 848 -41.69 40.68 19.73
CA THR A 848 -41.47 42.08 20.12
C THR A 848 -42.32 42.39 21.35
N CYS A 849 -41.71 43.05 22.33
CA CYS A 849 -42.40 43.45 23.55
C CYS A 849 -42.99 44.85 23.39
N THR A 850 -44.24 45.05 23.82
CA THR A 850 -44.85 46.38 23.82
C THR A 850 -44.33 47.23 25.00
N ARG A 851 -44.55 48.55 24.94
CA ARG A 851 -44.21 49.47 26.04
C ARG A 851 -44.91 49.08 27.35
N GLY A 852 -46.19 48.71 27.27
CA GLY A 852 -46.96 48.23 28.43
C GLY A 852 -46.34 46.98 29.05
N GLN A 853 -46.05 45.96 28.23
CA GLN A 853 -45.40 44.73 28.69
C GLN A 853 -44.01 44.98 29.29
N SER A 854 -43.23 45.88 28.67
CA SER A 854 -41.88 46.21 29.13
C SER A 854 -41.90 46.80 30.53
N VAL A 855 -42.77 47.79 30.78
CA VAL A 855 -42.90 48.41 32.10
C VAL A 855 -43.48 47.44 33.14
N THR A 856 -44.39 46.53 32.74
CA THR A 856 -44.86 45.47 33.64
C THR A 856 -43.73 44.56 34.12
N PHE A 857 -42.76 44.20 33.27
CA PHE A 857 -41.60 43.42 33.72
C PHE A 857 -40.74 44.18 34.73
N LEU A 858 -40.52 45.48 34.52
CA LEU A 858 -39.77 46.31 35.46
C LEU A 858 -40.50 46.44 36.81
N TYR A 859 -41.81 46.73 36.77
CA TYR A 859 -42.64 46.85 37.96
C TYR A 859 -42.66 45.56 38.78
N ARG A 860 -42.83 44.40 38.15
CA ARG A 860 -42.84 43.12 38.88
C ARG A 860 -41.47 42.76 39.47
N ALA A 861 -40.39 43.23 38.87
CA ALA A 861 -39.05 42.93 39.32
C ALA A 861 -38.56 43.85 40.44
N MET A 862 -38.97 45.12 40.43
CA MET A 862 -38.38 46.15 41.31
C MET A 862 -39.41 47.14 41.88
N GLY A 863 -40.67 47.06 41.47
CA GLY A 863 -41.70 48.04 41.81
C GLY A 863 -42.46 47.74 43.09
N THR A 864 -43.13 48.78 43.59
CA THR A 864 -44.04 48.74 44.74
C THR A 864 -45.37 49.35 44.34
N ALA A 865 -46.46 48.93 44.99
CA ALA A 865 -47.81 49.41 44.65
C ALA A 865 -47.86 50.95 44.57
N PRO A 866 -48.30 51.53 43.44
CA PRO A 866 -48.36 52.97 43.27
C PRO A 866 -49.43 53.59 44.17
N THR A 867 -49.18 54.82 44.62
CA THR A 867 -50.16 55.63 45.37
C THR A 867 -50.95 56.58 44.49
N THR A 868 -50.50 56.76 43.24
CA THR A 868 -51.11 57.64 42.24
C THR A 868 -51.88 56.86 41.17
N VAL A 869 -52.91 57.48 40.60
CA VAL A 869 -53.67 56.93 39.45
C VAL A 869 -52.98 57.36 38.16
N ASN A 870 -52.97 56.50 37.14
CA ASN A 870 -52.31 56.81 35.87
C ASN A 870 -52.94 58.09 35.24
N GLY A 871 -52.11 58.96 34.66
CA GLY A 871 -52.52 60.22 34.05
C GLY A 871 -52.77 60.17 32.54
N PHE A 872 -52.78 58.97 31.94
CA PHE A 872 -52.82 58.81 30.49
C PHE A 872 -54.19 58.35 30.00
N THR A 873 -54.66 58.96 28.91
CA THR A 873 -55.99 58.68 28.36
C THR A 873 -56.11 57.32 27.67
N ASP A 874 -54.98 56.73 27.28
CA ASP A 874 -54.86 55.44 26.59
C ASP A 874 -54.44 54.28 27.52
N VAL A 875 -54.58 54.46 28.83
CA VAL A 875 -54.33 53.41 29.85
C VAL A 875 -55.57 53.27 30.72
N ALA A 876 -56.37 52.24 30.49
CA ALA A 876 -57.58 51.99 31.27
C ALA A 876 -57.23 51.34 32.61
N ALA A 877 -57.98 51.65 33.67
CA ALA A 877 -57.72 51.14 35.03
C ALA A 877 -57.72 49.59 35.14
N GLY A 878 -58.34 48.89 34.20
CA GLY A 878 -58.37 47.42 34.15
C GLY A 878 -57.28 46.78 33.29
N ASP A 879 -56.45 47.57 32.61
CA ASP A 879 -55.37 47.01 31.79
C ASP A 879 -54.31 46.34 32.67
N PHE A 880 -53.77 45.21 32.23
CA PHE A 880 -52.77 44.44 33.00
C PHE A 880 -51.48 45.24 33.30
N TYR A 881 -51.23 46.32 32.56
CA TYR A 881 -50.11 47.24 32.72
C TYR A 881 -50.48 48.54 33.46
N ALA A 882 -51.74 48.75 33.86
CA ALA A 882 -52.20 50.01 34.45
C ALA A 882 -51.45 50.38 35.73
N GLU A 883 -51.29 49.44 36.66
CA GLU A 883 -50.51 49.65 37.89
C GLU A 883 -49.03 49.88 37.60
N ALA A 884 -48.47 49.13 36.65
CA ALA A 884 -47.06 49.26 36.28
C ALA A 884 -46.77 50.63 35.66
N VAL A 885 -47.68 51.16 34.84
CA VAL A 885 -47.58 52.50 34.27
C VAL A 885 -47.71 53.56 35.35
N ALA A 886 -48.66 53.44 36.27
CA ALA A 886 -48.80 54.38 37.38
C ALA A 886 -47.53 54.41 38.26
N TRP A 887 -46.97 53.24 38.60
CA TRP A 887 -45.69 53.14 39.31
C TRP A 887 -44.54 53.80 38.55
N ALA A 888 -44.45 53.57 37.24
CA ALA A 888 -43.39 54.14 36.41
C ALA A 888 -43.49 55.66 36.30
N VAL A 889 -44.69 56.24 36.31
CA VAL A 889 -44.88 57.69 36.36
C VAL A 889 -44.51 58.25 37.73
N GLU A 890 -44.99 57.62 38.81
CA GLU A 890 -44.73 58.05 40.20
C GLU A 890 -43.23 58.08 40.52
N ASN A 891 -42.46 57.17 39.93
CA ASN A 891 -41.01 57.05 40.13
C ASN A 891 -40.16 57.70 39.02
N GLY A 892 -40.77 58.49 38.12
CA GLY A 892 -40.03 59.21 37.07
C GLY A 892 -39.38 58.33 36.00
N VAL A 893 -39.78 57.05 35.90
CA VAL A 893 -39.27 56.11 34.90
C VAL A 893 -39.71 56.50 33.49
N THR A 894 -40.90 57.09 33.34
CA THR A 894 -41.45 57.50 32.03
C THR A 894 -42.40 58.69 32.16
N ASP A 895 -42.30 59.63 31.21
CA ASP A 895 -43.22 60.78 31.09
C ASP A 895 -44.35 60.53 30.07
N GLY A 896 -44.33 59.37 29.40
CA GLY A 896 -45.25 59.04 28.30
C GLY A 896 -44.66 59.35 26.93
N THR A 897 -45.41 59.07 25.87
CA THR A 897 -45.08 59.51 24.50
C THR A 897 -45.60 60.92 24.21
N SER A 898 -46.56 61.38 25.01
CA SER A 898 -47.02 62.77 25.10
C SER A 898 -47.50 63.04 26.53
N ALA A 899 -47.86 64.29 26.82
CA ALA A 899 -48.43 64.68 28.13
C ALA A 899 -49.71 63.89 28.51
N THR A 900 -50.42 63.30 27.55
CA THR A 900 -51.70 62.60 27.78
C THR A 900 -51.74 61.17 27.25
N THR A 901 -50.62 60.66 26.72
CA THR A 901 -50.57 59.36 26.02
C THR A 901 -49.33 58.56 26.41
N PHE A 902 -49.50 57.28 26.74
CA PHE A 902 -48.40 56.36 27.07
C PHE A 902 -47.98 55.46 25.89
N SER A 903 -48.91 55.18 24.98
CA SER A 903 -48.81 54.25 23.85
C SER A 903 -48.46 52.81 24.27
N PRO A 904 -49.29 52.14 25.10
CA PRO A 904 -48.95 50.85 25.70
C PRO A 904 -48.76 49.71 24.69
N ASN A 905 -49.42 49.79 23.53
CA ASN A 905 -49.38 48.76 22.49
C ASN A 905 -48.24 48.94 21.47
N ASN A 906 -47.51 50.07 21.50
CA ASN A 906 -46.38 50.27 20.61
C ASN A 906 -45.20 49.39 21.04
N GLY A 907 -44.44 48.89 20.06
CA GLY A 907 -43.20 48.17 20.33
C GLY A 907 -42.20 49.04 21.10
N CYS A 908 -41.50 48.45 22.07
CA CYS A 908 -40.52 49.15 22.87
C CYS A 908 -39.12 49.02 22.25
N THR A 909 -38.47 50.15 22.00
CA THR A 909 -37.12 50.19 21.40
C THR A 909 -36.04 49.87 22.43
N ARG A 910 -34.87 49.42 21.97
CA ARG A 910 -33.68 49.18 22.81
C ARG A 910 -33.30 50.40 23.65
N ALA A 911 -33.31 51.60 23.07
CA ALA A 911 -33.04 52.84 23.78
C ALA A 911 -34.05 53.11 24.90
N GLN A 912 -35.35 52.89 24.66
CA GLN A 912 -36.39 53.09 25.66
C GLN A 912 -36.24 52.12 26.84
N ILE A 913 -35.93 50.86 26.60
CA ILE A 913 -35.79 49.85 27.67
C ILE A 913 -34.60 50.17 28.57
N VAL A 914 -33.46 50.50 27.98
CA VAL A 914 -32.27 50.87 28.75
C VAL A 914 -32.51 52.17 29.52
N THR A 915 -33.24 53.12 28.94
CA THR A 915 -33.63 54.36 29.63
C THR A 915 -34.56 54.09 30.82
N PHE A 916 -35.58 53.24 30.65
CA PHE A 916 -36.47 52.87 31.76
C PHE A 916 -35.70 52.20 32.88
N LEU A 917 -34.83 51.26 32.54
CA LEU A 917 -34.01 50.55 33.51
C LEU A 917 -33.04 51.50 34.24
N PHE A 918 -32.38 52.40 33.51
CA PHE A 918 -31.47 53.41 34.07
C PHE A 918 -32.19 54.31 35.09
N ARG A 919 -33.37 54.83 34.73
CA ARG A 919 -34.20 55.68 35.60
C ARG A 919 -34.83 54.93 36.77
N THR A 920 -34.91 53.61 36.72
CA THR A 920 -35.44 52.82 37.84
C THR A 920 -34.41 52.67 38.96
N VAL A 921 -33.12 52.73 38.64
CA VAL A 921 -32.02 52.40 39.57
C VAL A 921 -31.10 53.57 39.88
N ASN A 922 -31.36 54.75 39.30
CA ASN A 922 -30.71 56.03 39.57
C ASN A 922 -31.80 57.10 39.67
#